data_AF-A0A4Y9IT95-F1
#
_entry.id   AF-A0A4Y9IT95-F1
#
_cell.length_a   1.000
_cell.length_b   1.000
_cell.length_c   1.000
_cell.angle_alpha   90.00
_cell.angle_beta   90.00
_cell.angle_gamma   90.00
#
_symmetry.space_group_name_H-M   'P 1'
#
loop_
_entity.id
_entity.type
_entity.pdbx_description
1 polymer ?
#
loop_
_entity_poly.entity_id
_entity_poly.type
_entity_poly.pdbx_seq_one_letter_code
_entity_poly.pdbx_strand_id
1 'polypeptide(L)'
;MNATMSHLKSSYIRFAGGMAALVAVSLFSSCEDDTFDRPSTGGTGISFDVEVTGDWTAGSRADSQLDIREMTCDSDADPLYLVTEISSADADTMSVSAASSSAGRAAPVTDTAGFHDSFGVSAMCYTGTPGDDFPLNFAHDLKMHKSGSQWTREDGLKLQWVNSGTLKFFAYSPHSSAFDDSRLIHSPATDTGAPVLTYTVPDDAKDQTDIMTAVTVCDGGQKGAVSLTFTHALTAVTVKTGEAMLGGTIKSVTIKNVYGKGSHRIGSGTWTAAGTPRDFTISFGDDGKKLPSADKDNNNYYTDKDSEITGGEITMMMIPQTLPADAGIDIEFTDELTGTDRHLKASLAGTTWGTGKKVVYSLNSTGIVVEPVAELTVDGKTDARSIRAHGFLPGEVALKAFAKVAQTGAETKIISLPFTLQTSVDGGKTWTASQWQPEPDLSDPQAALVSKNGIALPAQSVYEEMLKKMGNNPEQGTPSSSVDLSGGGETANCYIISAPGYYSLPLVYGNARTAGESSYKYLGTKELPNDDEENHRVLRDFVNHENEVITGANITGATDAVLIWQDAPELVTEVKLDGNMLKFHARADRFVQGNAVVAVRNSAKVILWSWHIWATNYKWDGSADIHTKSRSTLAKDYYFAPCNLGYCDPHGGNPARDITLRVEFELPDGKTKKSVALPIKISQDEIVASIAGDNPFYQWGRKDPMLPGVYNRAILDWAKGLPHLQTEYNMKNKAYFVDDPQYAIAPAQSGVSIGTSIQNPHQFYMSKRPKVDNYDLTADYLRRHWHDGRNTRYKHHAILNFWDSQMDEQGAANTLDNANNERNVTKTIYDPCPPGYKMPPPNAFSMFSKKVGTTNLSEANAYGSLNEYDKIEDGSQKIGWNIATGENGSGQKIFFPATGLRDMGVRETEVIDGYNDGKSKETTITWPAHADLTFIATSGFTRSSSQVVTGFRDEEQTDPIWGTKWTSSTLLFYLDNRLSGNPAIPHVSLNGGTNNAYGFTVRPIRE
;
A
#
# COMPACT_ATOMS: atom_id res chain seq x y z
N MET A 1 42.84 33.37 -25.11
CA MET A 1 43.87 34.42 -25.37
C MET A 1 44.19 35.15 -24.07
N ASN A 2 45.32 35.85 -24.04
CA ASN A 2 45.95 36.61 -22.94
C ASN A 2 45.01 37.48 -22.07
N ALA A 3 45.36 38.02 -20.90
CA ALA A 3 46.27 37.65 -19.78
C ALA A 3 46.33 38.84 -18.76
N THR A 4 46.52 38.55 -17.46
CA THR A 4 47.23 39.38 -16.43
C THR A 4 46.91 40.88 -16.16
N MET A 5 46.68 41.19 -14.86
CA MET A 5 47.24 42.34 -14.08
C MET A 5 46.80 43.81 -14.40
N SER A 6 46.90 44.83 -13.51
CA SER A 6 47.02 44.91 -12.03
C SER A 6 46.91 46.36 -11.47
N HIS A 7 46.40 46.50 -10.23
CA HIS A 7 46.81 47.45 -9.14
C HIS A 7 46.77 49.02 -9.22
N LEU A 8 46.07 49.60 -8.22
CA LEU A 8 46.46 50.65 -7.24
C LEU A 8 46.33 52.20 -7.46
N LYS A 9 45.52 52.81 -6.55
CA LYS A 9 45.68 54.08 -5.76
C LYS A 9 45.73 55.48 -6.42
N SER A 10 44.87 56.41 -5.93
CA SER A 10 45.23 57.44 -4.90
C SER A 10 44.33 58.72 -4.89
N SER A 11 43.96 59.27 -3.71
CA SER A 11 43.98 60.72 -3.39
C SER A 11 43.43 61.05 -1.96
N TYR A 12 43.73 62.26 -1.45
CA TYR A 12 43.73 62.71 -0.03
C TYR A 12 43.70 64.27 0.05
N ILE A 13 43.48 65.05 1.14
CA ILE A 13 43.14 64.89 2.59
C ILE A 13 42.63 66.26 3.13
N ARG A 14 41.79 66.35 4.19
CA ARG A 14 41.81 67.43 5.24
C ARG A 14 40.87 67.24 6.46
N PHE A 15 41.23 67.91 7.56
CA PHE A 15 40.70 67.89 8.94
C PHE A 15 39.82 69.14 9.25
N ALA A 16 39.10 69.33 10.37
CA ALA A 16 38.58 68.54 11.53
C ALA A 16 37.72 69.53 12.39
N GLY A 17 37.01 69.21 13.50
CA GLY A 17 36.70 67.99 14.25
C GLY A 17 36.08 68.34 15.64
N GLY A 18 35.45 67.39 16.34
CA GLY A 18 34.91 67.59 17.71
C GLY A 18 33.61 66.82 18.02
N MET A 19 33.62 66.00 19.08
CA MET A 19 32.58 65.05 19.53
C MET A 19 31.08 65.46 19.38
N ALA A 20 30.26 64.54 18.84
CA ALA A 20 29.08 63.99 19.54
C ALA A 20 28.40 62.79 18.80
N ALA A 21 28.18 61.69 19.53
CA ALA A 21 27.09 60.68 19.44
C ALA A 21 26.74 59.86 18.17
N LEU A 22 26.37 58.59 18.45
CA LEU A 22 25.39 57.69 17.80
C LEU A 22 25.74 56.86 16.53
N VAL A 23 25.38 55.56 16.62
CA VAL A 23 25.31 54.49 15.59
C VAL A 23 26.64 54.14 14.90
N ALA A 24 27.45 53.18 15.42
CA ALA A 24 27.27 51.71 15.45
C ALA A 24 27.35 51.06 14.03
N VAL A 25 28.46 50.50 13.56
CA VAL A 25 29.37 49.41 14.04
C VAL A 25 28.95 48.01 13.55
N SER A 26 29.81 47.43 12.73
CA SER A 26 29.91 45.99 12.43
C SER A 26 31.35 45.70 12.00
N LEU A 27 32.19 45.24 12.94
CA LEU A 27 33.57 44.82 12.67
C LEU A 27 33.73 43.37 13.10
N PHE A 28 34.58 42.63 12.38
CA PHE A 28 34.97 41.28 12.78
C PHE A 28 35.80 41.34 14.06
N SER A 29 35.32 40.68 15.11
CA SER A 29 36.07 40.36 16.32
C SER A 29 36.00 38.85 16.53
N SER A 30 37.11 38.25 16.94
CA SER A 30 37.07 36.95 17.61
C SER A 30 36.29 37.07 18.92
N CYS A 31 35.61 36.00 19.32
CA CYS A 31 34.88 35.96 20.59
C CYS A 31 35.86 35.84 21.76
N GLU A 32 35.89 36.87 22.61
CA GLU A 32 36.24 36.79 24.03
C GLU A 32 34.92 36.85 24.83
N ASP A 33 34.97 36.46 26.11
CA ASP A 33 33.83 36.22 27.01
C ASP A 33 32.53 37.05 26.78
N ASP A 34 31.41 36.34 26.68
CA ASP A 34 30.12 36.81 27.21
C ASP A 34 29.51 35.69 28.07
N THR A 35 29.08 36.01 29.28
CA THR A 35 28.99 35.02 30.37
C THR A 35 27.78 34.09 30.25
N PHE A 36 27.98 32.80 30.56
CA PHE A 36 26.95 31.75 30.62
C PHE A 36 25.97 31.88 31.82
N ASP A 37 25.57 33.10 32.18
CA ASP A 37 24.76 33.43 33.36
C ASP A 37 23.32 33.85 33.00
N ARG A 38 22.63 33.01 32.20
CA ARG A 38 21.17 33.04 32.03
C ARG A 38 20.56 31.64 31.99
N PRO A 39 20.03 31.13 33.11
CA PRO A 39 19.24 29.90 33.08
C PRO A 39 17.92 30.14 32.34
N SER A 40 17.75 29.52 31.17
CA SER A 40 16.49 29.54 30.43
C SER A 40 15.43 28.72 31.15
N THR A 41 14.55 29.39 31.88
CA THR A 41 13.43 28.78 32.62
C THR A 41 12.36 28.22 31.66
N GLY A 42 12.43 26.93 31.39
CA GLY A 42 11.39 26.19 30.64
C GLY A 42 11.86 25.47 29.37
N GLY A 43 13.00 24.75 29.43
CA GLY A 43 13.47 23.89 28.35
C GLY A 43 13.79 22.48 28.82
N THR A 44 13.40 21.47 28.04
CA THR A 44 13.95 20.11 28.17
C THR A 44 15.37 20.11 27.60
N GLY A 45 16.36 19.93 28.48
CA GLY A 45 17.75 19.73 28.06
C GLY A 45 17.91 18.44 27.23
N ILE A 46 19.04 18.32 26.53
CA ILE A 46 19.31 17.20 25.60
C ILE A 46 19.31 15.88 26.38
N SER A 47 18.44 14.96 25.97
CA SER A 47 18.48 13.54 26.32
C SER A 47 18.92 12.72 25.11
N PHE A 48 19.27 11.46 25.35
CA PHE A 48 19.70 10.55 24.29
C PHE A 48 18.85 9.28 24.30
N ASP A 49 18.43 8.90 23.10
CA ASP A 49 17.83 7.60 22.82
C ASP A 49 18.92 6.70 22.20
N VAL A 50 18.91 5.42 22.53
CA VAL A 50 19.93 4.45 22.08
C VAL A 50 19.25 3.41 21.20
N GLU A 51 19.77 3.25 20.00
CA GLU A 51 19.44 2.18 19.07
C GLU A 51 20.68 1.29 18.88
N VAL A 52 20.48 0.00 18.62
CA VAL A 52 21.54 -0.98 18.35
C VAL A 52 21.25 -1.65 17.02
N THR A 53 22.24 -1.74 16.13
CA THR A 53 22.15 -2.59 14.94
C THR A 53 22.26 -4.05 15.37
N GLY A 54 21.14 -4.75 15.47
CA GLY A 54 21.04 -5.98 16.28
C GLY A 54 21.78 -7.23 15.80
N ASP A 55 22.44 -7.19 14.64
CA ASP A 55 23.12 -8.34 14.06
C ASP A 55 24.59 -8.07 13.71
N TRP A 56 25.45 -9.00 14.11
CA TRP A 56 26.71 -9.28 13.40
C TRP A 56 26.39 -9.97 12.06
N THR A 57 25.76 -9.21 11.17
CA THR A 57 25.05 -9.64 9.95
C THR A 57 25.71 -10.74 9.11
N ALA A 58 24.89 -11.73 8.76
CA ALA A 58 25.16 -12.68 7.68
C ALA A 58 24.73 -12.11 6.32
N GLY A 59 25.53 -11.18 5.78
CA GLY A 59 25.25 -10.54 4.49
C GLY A 59 25.30 -11.49 3.29
N SER A 60 24.53 -11.16 2.24
CA SER A 60 24.60 -11.81 0.93
C SER A 60 26.00 -11.66 0.29
N ARG A 61 26.41 -12.65 -0.51
CA ARG A 61 27.77 -12.76 -1.11
C ARG A 61 28.06 -11.69 -2.19
N ALA A 62 28.28 -10.45 -1.77
CA ALA A 62 29.00 -9.45 -2.55
C ALA A 62 30.51 -9.66 -2.39
N ASP A 63 31.12 -10.39 -3.32
CA ASP A 63 32.58 -10.57 -3.50
C ASP A 63 33.38 -10.97 -2.25
N SER A 64 32.92 -12.00 -1.52
CA SER A 64 33.73 -12.61 -0.45
C SER A 64 34.72 -13.65 -1.00
N GLN A 65 36.01 -13.41 -0.78
CA GLN A 65 37.07 -14.40 -1.03
C GLN A 65 36.88 -15.60 -0.11
N LEU A 66 36.41 -16.73 -0.66
CA LEU A 66 36.50 -18.04 -0.01
C LEU A 66 37.96 -18.48 0.02
N ASP A 67 38.61 -18.29 1.16
CA ASP A 67 39.98 -18.73 1.41
C ASP A 67 39.96 -20.12 2.08
N ILE A 68 40.37 -21.15 1.32
CA ILE A 68 40.40 -22.55 1.77
C ILE A 68 41.85 -23.02 1.85
N ARG A 69 42.37 -23.11 3.07
CA ARG A 69 43.77 -23.44 3.34
C ARG A 69 43.90 -24.86 3.90
N GLU A 70 44.79 -25.65 3.33
CA GLU A 70 45.17 -26.96 3.86
C GLU A 70 45.84 -26.77 5.24
N MET A 71 45.44 -27.56 6.23
CA MET A 71 46.01 -27.54 7.58
C MET A 71 47.11 -28.57 7.68
N THR A 72 48.30 -28.17 8.12
CA THR A 72 49.35 -29.14 8.45
C THR A 72 49.02 -29.83 9.77
N CYS A 73 49.18 -31.15 9.80
CA CYS A 73 48.99 -31.99 10.98
C CYS A 73 50.31 -32.70 11.28
N ASP A 74 50.67 -32.84 12.55
CA ASP A 74 51.94 -33.47 12.98
C ASP A 74 51.90 -35.01 12.93
N SER A 75 51.08 -35.61 12.04
CA SER A 75 50.90 -37.06 11.88
C SER A 75 50.51 -37.44 10.45
N ASP A 76 50.83 -38.68 10.04
CA ASP A 76 50.65 -39.23 8.67
C ASP A 76 49.18 -39.47 8.24
N ALA A 77 48.22 -38.70 8.77
CA ALA A 77 46.79 -38.83 8.48
C ALA A 77 46.32 -37.79 7.44
N ASP A 78 45.17 -38.05 6.81
CA ASP A 78 44.61 -37.17 5.77
C ASP A 78 44.47 -35.70 6.26
N PRO A 79 44.82 -34.71 5.41
CA PRO A 79 44.81 -33.31 5.80
C PRO A 79 43.39 -32.77 6.01
N LEU A 80 43.25 -31.93 7.04
CA LEU A 80 42.04 -31.12 7.24
C LEU A 80 42.21 -29.77 6.52
N TYR A 81 41.11 -29.07 6.31
CA TYR A 81 41.05 -27.79 5.61
C TYR A 81 40.36 -26.73 6.47
N LEU A 82 40.99 -25.56 6.55
CA LEU A 82 40.42 -24.36 7.14
C LEU A 82 39.69 -23.57 6.04
N VAL A 83 38.36 -23.51 6.11
CA VAL A 83 37.55 -22.61 5.28
C VAL A 83 37.33 -21.31 6.06
N THR A 84 37.72 -20.17 5.49
CA THR A 84 37.47 -18.86 6.09
C THR A 84 36.19 -18.25 5.53
N GLU A 85 35.19 -18.03 6.38
CA GLU A 85 33.96 -17.33 6.04
C GLU A 85 33.96 -15.93 6.69
N ILE A 86 33.94 -14.88 5.86
CA ILE A 86 33.85 -13.47 6.30
C ILE A 86 32.49 -12.93 5.86
N SER A 87 31.73 -12.34 6.78
CA SER A 87 30.41 -11.75 6.48
C SER A 87 30.39 -10.22 6.61
N SER A 88 29.51 -9.56 5.85
CA SER A 88 29.39 -8.10 5.84
C SER A 88 27.99 -7.61 5.49
N ALA A 89 27.40 -6.79 6.36
CA ALA A 89 26.29 -5.91 5.99
C ALA A 89 26.67 -4.96 4.84
N ASP A 90 25.81 -4.94 3.82
CA ASP A 90 25.24 -3.70 3.28
C ASP A 90 24.03 -3.27 4.14
N ALA A 91 23.64 -1.99 4.05
CA ALA A 91 22.64 -1.40 4.94
C ALA A 91 21.21 -1.41 4.37
N ASP A 92 20.39 -2.42 4.72
CA ASP A 92 18.91 -2.30 4.68
C ASP A 92 18.20 -3.42 5.50
N THR A 93 17.87 -3.19 6.77
CA THR A 93 16.67 -3.68 7.50
C THR A 93 16.69 -3.25 8.97
N MET A 94 15.52 -3.10 9.60
CA MET A 94 15.38 -2.75 11.02
C MET A 94 14.41 -3.67 11.77
N SER A 95 14.57 -3.70 13.09
CA SER A 95 13.63 -4.13 14.14
C SER A 95 13.35 -5.63 14.32
N VAL A 96 13.76 -6.12 15.49
CA VAL A 96 13.09 -7.21 16.24
C VAL A 96 12.89 -6.71 17.68
N SER A 97 11.80 -7.13 18.32
CA SER A 97 11.38 -6.64 19.64
C SER A 97 11.96 -7.44 20.81
N ALA A 98 12.24 -6.75 21.91
CA ALA A 98 12.91 -7.25 23.12
C ALA A 98 12.45 -8.61 23.67
N ALA A 99 13.43 -9.41 24.09
CA ALA A 99 13.29 -10.47 25.09
C ALA A 99 14.41 -10.29 26.15
N SER A 100 14.10 -10.44 27.43
CA SER A 100 15.00 -10.02 28.51
C SER A 100 15.97 -11.12 28.96
N SER A 101 17.26 -10.98 28.63
CA SER A 101 18.36 -11.70 29.28
C SER A 101 19.64 -10.86 29.23
N SER A 102 20.31 -10.69 30.37
CA SER A 102 21.63 -10.03 30.44
C SER A 102 22.69 -10.90 29.76
N ALA A 103 23.28 -10.40 28.67
CA ALA A 103 24.38 -11.06 27.98
C ALA A 103 25.66 -11.10 28.84
N GLY A 104 26.44 -12.17 28.73
CA GLY A 104 27.77 -12.26 29.34
C GLY A 104 28.76 -11.27 28.71
N ARG A 105 29.81 -10.87 29.45
CA ARG A 105 30.70 -9.73 29.11
C ARG A 105 31.42 -9.78 27.75
N ALA A 106 31.45 -10.95 27.11
CA ALA A 106 32.07 -11.18 25.80
C ALA A 106 31.10 -11.75 24.74
N ALA A 107 29.80 -11.84 25.07
CA ALA A 107 28.79 -12.17 24.08
C ALA A 107 28.44 -10.90 23.26
N PRO A 108 28.20 -11.02 21.94
CA PRO A 108 27.68 -9.95 21.10
C PRO A 108 26.48 -9.17 21.67
N VAL A 109 26.50 -7.85 21.55
CA VAL A 109 25.35 -6.99 21.89
C VAL A 109 24.35 -6.94 20.73
N THR A 110 23.31 -7.78 20.78
CA THR A 110 22.33 -7.93 19.69
C THR A 110 21.05 -7.08 19.84
N ASP A 111 20.86 -6.37 20.95
CA ASP A 111 19.73 -5.44 21.12
C ASP A 111 19.98 -4.38 22.21
N THR A 112 18.97 -3.52 22.45
CA THR A 112 18.98 -2.47 23.48
C THR A 112 18.67 -2.98 24.90
N ALA A 113 18.44 -4.28 25.09
CA ALA A 113 18.34 -4.94 26.39
C ALA A 113 19.69 -5.52 26.85
N GLY A 114 20.54 -5.96 25.90
CA GLY A 114 21.93 -6.35 26.13
C GLY A 114 22.94 -5.19 26.16
N PHE A 115 22.53 -3.98 25.78
CA PHE A 115 23.41 -2.80 25.73
C PHE A 115 23.94 -2.37 27.11
N HIS A 116 25.22 -1.99 27.17
CA HIS A 116 25.96 -1.71 28.41
C HIS A 116 25.37 -0.58 29.28
N ASP A 117 25.57 -0.67 30.60
CA ASP A 117 25.02 0.25 31.61
C ASP A 117 25.44 1.73 31.49
N SER A 118 26.52 2.03 30.74
CA SER A 118 26.98 3.40 30.51
C SER A 118 27.74 3.57 29.20
N PHE A 119 27.68 4.76 28.61
CA PHE A 119 28.42 5.14 27.39
C PHE A 119 28.99 6.55 27.50
N GLY A 120 30.06 6.86 26.75
CA GLY A 120 30.66 8.19 26.71
C GLY A 120 30.14 9.03 25.55
N VAL A 121 29.98 10.34 25.75
CA VAL A 121 29.56 11.30 24.72
C VAL A 121 30.55 12.47 24.60
N SER A 122 31.09 12.64 23.40
CA SER A 122 31.88 13.80 22.98
C SER A 122 31.15 14.52 21.84
N ALA A 123 31.27 15.85 21.74
CA ALA A 123 30.57 16.61 20.72
C ALA A 123 31.22 17.96 20.40
N MET A 124 30.97 18.41 19.17
CA MET A 124 31.38 19.71 18.65
C MET A 124 30.18 20.50 18.13
N CYS A 125 30.20 21.81 18.36
CA CYS A 125 29.25 22.80 17.88
C CYS A 125 29.95 23.74 16.89
N TYR A 126 29.42 23.86 15.68
CA TYR A 126 30.01 24.64 14.60
C TYR A 126 28.97 25.30 13.68
N THR A 127 29.43 26.19 12.80
CA THR A 127 28.68 26.73 11.68
C THR A 127 29.49 26.55 10.39
N GLY A 128 28.84 26.19 9.28
CA GLY A 128 29.53 25.77 8.06
C GLY A 128 30.10 24.35 8.18
N THR A 129 31.32 24.13 7.70
CA THR A 129 32.00 22.84 7.72
C THR A 129 33.20 22.89 8.67
N PRO A 130 33.30 22.02 9.70
CA PRO A 130 34.47 21.95 10.57
C PRO A 130 35.63 21.29 9.82
N GLY A 131 36.86 21.71 10.12
CA GLY A 131 38.06 20.99 9.69
C GLY A 131 38.30 19.73 10.54
N ASP A 132 39.19 18.85 10.08
CA ASP A 132 39.52 17.61 10.82
C ASP A 132 40.10 17.89 12.21
N ASP A 133 40.79 19.02 12.40
CA ASP A 133 41.35 19.49 13.68
C ASP A 133 40.38 20.41 14.48
N PHE A 134 39.06 20.28 14.30
CA PHE A 134 38.09 21.10 15.04
C PHE A 134 37.90 20.58 16.49
N PRO A 135 37.99 21.44 17.54
CA PRO A 135 37.93 20.98 18.93
C PRO A 135 36.54 20.49 19.35
N LEU A 136 36.50 19.59 20.33
CA LEU A 136 35.28 19.08 20.98
C LEU A 136 34.70 20.11 21.97
N ASN A 137 34.34 21.27 21.43
CA ASN A 137 33.97 22.49 22.15
C ASN A 137 32.59 22.47 22.83
N PHE A 138 31.82 21.38 22.72
CA PHE A 138 30.48 21.26 23.34
C PHE A 138 30.39 20.16 24.39
N ALA A 139 31.08 19.03 24.18
CA ALA A 139 31.17 17.94 25.15
C ALA A 139 32.45 17.12 24.95
N HIS A 140 33.02 16.61 26.04
CA HIS A 140 34.16 15.69 26.01
C HIS A 140 33.96 14.59 27.05
N ASP A 141 34.06 13.33 26.61
CA ASP A 141 33.89 12.06 27.35
C ASP A 141 32.85 12.10 28.49
N LEU A 142 31.66 12.63 28.19
CA LEU A 142 30.59 12.76 29.16
C LEU A 142 29.94 11.40 29.40
N LYS A 143 30.16 10.82 30.59
CA LYS A 143 29.54 9.56 30.98
C LYS A 143 28.02 9.68 31.13
N MET A 144 27.33 8.88 30.34
CA MET A 144 25.87 8.72 30.31
C MET A 144 25.47 7.41 30.99
N HIS A 145 24.36 7.43 31.74
CA HIS A 145 23.77 6.26 32.39
C HIS A 145 22.25 6.24 32.18
N LYS A 146 21.63 5.07 32.35
CA LYS A 146 20.20 4.86 32.13
C LYS A 146 19.39 5.35 33.33
N SER A 147 18.46 6.28 33.10
CA SER A 147 17.59 6.85 34.14
C SER A 147 16.13 6.77 33.68
N GLY A 148 15.45 5.70 34.11
CA GLY A 148 14.13 5.35 33.58
C GLY A 148 14.21 4.93 32.11
N SER A 149 13.47 5.64 31.25
CA SER A 149 13.42 5.39 29.79
C SER A 149 14.31 6.34 28.97
N GLN A 150 15.26 7.04 29.60
CA GLN A 150 16.13 8.02 28.97
C GLN A 150 17.57 7.87 29.45
N TRP A 151 18.54 8.25 28.62
CA TRP A 151 19.95 8.30 29.03
C TRP A 151 20.33 9.73 29.47
N THR A 152 20.94 9.83 30.65
CA THR A 152 21.28 11.09 31.33
C THR A 152 22.72 11.11 31.85
N ARG A 153 23.29 12.31 32.00
CA ARG A 153 24.67 12.48 32.49
C ARG A 153 24.80 12.09 33.97
N GLU A 154 25.87 11.40 34.34
CA GLU A 154 26.07 10.87 35.71
C GLU A 154 26.13 11.97 36.80
N ASP A 155 26.65 13.16 36.46
CA ASP A 155 26.71 14.31 37.38
C ASP A 155 25.37 15.05 37.55
N GLY A 156 24.29 14.58 36.89
CA GLY A 156 22.95 15.18 36.94
C GLY A 156 22.79 16.51 36.18
N LEU A 157 23.85 17.02 35.54
CA LEU A 157 23.79 18.25 34.75
C LEU A 157 23.23 17.99 33.35
N LYS A 158 22.55 19.00 32.79
CA LYS A 158 21.85 18.90 31.50
C LYS A 158 22.54 19.72 30.42
N LEU A 159 22.96 19.05 29.35
CA LEU A 159 23.31 19.70 28.08
C LEU A 159 22.09 20.50 27.56
N GLN A 160 22.35 21.61 26.87
CA GLN A 160 21.30 22.50 26.34
C GLN A 160 21.48 22.69 24.84
N TRP A 161 20.36 22.74 24.11
CA TRP A 161 20.35 23.06 22.69
C TRP A 161 20.86 24.50 22.46
N VAL A 162 21.71 24.67 21.45
CA VAL A 162 22.43 25.94 21.16
C VAL A 162 21.59 26.95 20.36
N ASN A 163 20.34 26.60 20.04
CA ASN A 163 19.35 27.36 19.27
C ASN A 163 19.69 27.63 17.79
N SER A 164 20.95 27.47 17.35
CA SER A 164 21.38 27.63 15.96
C SER A 164 22.73 26.96 15.70
N GLY A 165 23.08 26.73 14.43
CA GLY A 165 24.30 26.03 14.02
C GLY A 165 24.09 24.52 13.94
N THR A 166 25.18 23.75 14.06
CA THR A 166 25.14 22.28 13.93
C THR A 166 25.91 21.64 15.07
N LEU A 167 25.30 20.60 15.68
CA LEU A 167 25.92 19.76 16.69
C LEU A 167 26.26 18.40 16.06
N LYS A 168 27.52 17.98 16.17
CA LYS A 168 27.95 16.62 15.81
C LYS A 168 28.35 15.87 17.08
N PHE A 169 27.64 14.79 17.37
CA PHE A 169 27.87 13.92 18.52
C PHE A 169 28.65 12.68 18.08
N PHE A 170 29.57 12.26 18.94
CA PHE A 170 30.35 11.03 18.85
C PHE A 170 30.15 10.28 20.16
N ALA A 171 29.77 9.00 20.11
CA ALA A 171 29.56 8.20 21.30
C ALA A 171 30.21 6.82 21.19
N TYR A 172 30.56 6.24 22.34
CA TYR A 172 31.12 4.90 22.43
C TYR A 172 30.64 4.18 23.70
N SER A 173 30.50 2.86 23.62
CA SER A 173 29.93 2.02 24.68
C SER A 173 30.73 0.72 24.83
N PRO A 174 31.03 0.26 26.06
CA PRO A 174 30.80 0.95 27.33
C PRO A 174 31.74 2.17 27.51
N HIS A 175 31.41 3.05 28.46
CA HIS A 175 32.28 4.16 28.86
C HIS A 175 33.65 3.66 29.39
N SER A 176 34.73 4.42 29.15
CA SER A 176 36.11 4.07 29.51
C SER A 176 36.27 3.66 30.99
N SER A 177 35.60 4.37 31.89
CA SER A 177 35.59 4.08 33.34
C SER A 177 34.83 2.81 33.75
N ALA A 178 34.39 1.97 32.82
CA ALA A 178 33.94 0.61 33.11
C ALA A 178 35.11 -0.37 33.29
N PHE A 179 36.35 0.07 33.01
CA PHE A 179 37.56 -0.75 33.02
C PHE A 179 38.64 -0.17 33.95
N ASP A 180 38.78 -0.75 35.15
CA ASP A 180 39.79 -0.32 36.14
C ASP A 180 41.25 -0.52 35.67
N ASP A 181 41.48 -1.37 34.66
CA ASP A 181 42.81 -1.67 34.09
C ASP A 181 43.22 -0.75 32.93
N SER A 182 42.39 0.23 32.58
CA SER A 182 42.60 1.13 31.43
C SER A 182 42.73 0.43 30.07
N ARG A 183 42.09 -0.75 29.87
CA ARG A 183 42.10 -1.45 28.57
C ARG A 183 41.45 -0.64 27.43
N LEU A 184 40.52 0.26 27.75
CA LEU A 184 39.92 1.23 26.83
C LEU A 184 40.19 2.67 27.31
N ILE A 185 40.72 3.52 26.43
CA ILE A 185 41.10 4.91 26.74
C ILE A 185 40.52 5.84 25.66
N HIS A 186 39.81 6.89 26.05
CA HIS A 186 39.36 7.97 25.16
C HIS A 186 40.42 9.08 25.07
N SER A 187 40.58 9.72 23.91
CA SER A 187 41.52 10.83 23.70
C SER A 187 41.27 11.99 24.66
N PRO A 188 42.31 12.64 25.23
CA PRO A 188 42.17 13.73 26.20
C PRO A 188 41.51 14.98 25.61
N ALA A 189 41.01 15.87 26.47
CA ALA A 189 40.31 17.11 26.06
C ALA A 189 41.20 18.16 25.36
N THR A 190 42.51 17.91 25.29
CA THR A 190 43.48 18.70 24.51
C THR A 190 43.51 18.31 23.02
N ASP A 191 43.00 17.13 22.68
CA ASP A 191 43.04 16.62 21.32
C ASP A 191 41.89 17.23 20.50
N THR A 192 42.11 17.32 19.18
CA THR A 192 41.17 17.92 18.24
C THR A 192 40.60 16.90 17.26
N GLY A 193 39.46 17.23 16.67
CA GLY A 193 38.74 16.39 15.73
C GLY A 193 37.77 15.42 16.37
N ALA A 194 37.41 14.38 15.61
CA ALA A 194 36.64 13.26 16.12
C ALA A 194 37.47 12.45 17.15
N PRO A 195 36.88 12.00 18.27
CA PRO A 195 37.63 11.34 19.34
C PRO A 195 38.33 10.06 18.87
N VAL A 196 39.45 9.75 19.52
CA VAL A 196 40.21 8.53 19.29
C VAL A 196 40.11 7.63 20.52
N LEU A 197 39.56 6.44 20.33
CA LEU A 197 39.62 5.35 21.30
C LEU A 197 40.93 4.58 21.11
N THR A 198 41.62 4.24 22.19
CA THR A 198 42.70 3.25 22.20
C THR A 198 42.23 2.03 22.98
N TYR A 199 42.28 0.85 22.36
CA TYR A 199 41.86 -0.41 22.98
C TYR A 199 43.00 -1.42 23.02
N THR A 200 43.09 -2.17 24.10
CA THR A 200 43.99 -3.31 24.28
C THR A 200 43.13 -4.54 24.58
N VAL A 201 43.14 -5.52 23.68
CA VAL A 201 42.32 -6.74 23.75
C VAL A 201 42.80 -7.63 24.90
N PRO A 202 41.95 -7.98 25.88
CA PRO A 202 42.27 -8.90 26.99
C PRO A 202 42.65 -10.32 26.54
N ASP A 203 43.39 -11.02 27.40
CA ASP A 203 43.95 -12.35 27.12
C ASP A 203 42.89 -13.47 27.15
N ASP A 204 41.99 -13.47 28.15
CA ASP A 204 40.82 -14.36 28.19
C ASP A 204 39.68 -13.74 27.35
N ALA A 205 39.15 -14.52 26.41
CA ALA A 205 38.01 -14.14 25.58
C ALA A 205 36.81 -13.62 26.40
N LYS A 206 36.55 -14.19 27.58
CA LYS A 206 35.43 -13.81 28.47
C LYS A 206 35.50 -12.37 29.00
N ASP A 207 36.69 -11.80 28.97
CA ASP A 207 36.99 -10.44 29.41
C ASP A 207 36.97 -9.42 28.25
N GLN A 208 36.87 -9.88 26.99
CA GLN A 208 36.90 -9.06 25.78
C GLN A 208 35.50 -8.48 25.48
N THR A 209 35.21 -7.28 26.00
CA THR A 209 33.92 -6.61 25.80
C THR A 209 33.73 -6.05 24.39
N ASP A 210 32.53 -6.23 23.84
CA ASP A 210 32.07 -5.71 22.55
C ASP A 210 32.04 -4.16 22.56
N ILE A 211 33.09 -3.52 22.04
CA ILE A 211 33.14 -2.05 21.98
C ILE A 211 32.30 -1.56 20.79
N MET A 212 31.32 -0.71 21.06
CA MET A 212 30.42 -0.12 20.07
C MET A 212 30.63 1.38 19.93
N THR A 213 30.31 1.96 18.76
CA THR A 213 30.36 3.41 18.51
C THR A 213 29.15 3.93 17.71
N ALA A 214 28.85 5.21 17.89
CA ALA A 214 27.81 5.94 17.17
C ALA A 214 28.30 7.34 16.76
N VAL A 215 27.80 7.85 15.63
CA VAL A 215 27.98 9.26 15.20
C VAL A 215 26.65 9.78 14.68
N THR A 216 26.25 10.98 15.10
CA THR A 216 25.03 11.64 14.61
C THR A 216 25.23 13.14 14.49
N VAL A 217 24.43 13.78 13.64
CA VAL A 217 24.49 15.21 13.32
C VAL A 217 23.09 15.80 13.50
N CYS A 218 22.98 16.84 14.33
CA CYS A 218 21.73 17.46 14.71
C CYS A 218 21.76 18.97 14.41
N ASP A 219 20.59 19.55 14.11
CA ASP A 219 20.45 21.00 14.04
C ASP A 219 20.57 21.61 15.44
N GLY A 220 21.27 22.72 15.59
CA GLY A 220 21.48 23.37 16.88
C GLY A 220 20.21 23.88 17.56
N GLY A 221 19.15 24.12 16.79
CA GLY A 221 17.81 24.50 17.23
C GLY A 221 16.80 23.35 17.32
N GLN A 222 17.23 22.10 17.13
CA GLN A 222 16.41 20.90 17.37
C GLN A 222 15.90 20.86 18.81
N LYS A 223 14.82 20.10 19.05
CA LYS A 223 14.26 19.84 20.38
C LYS A 223 13.87 18.38 20.50
N GLY A 224 13.87 17.86 21.73
CA GLY A 224 13.70 16.44 22.01
C GLY A 224 15.04 15.74 22.22
N ALA A 225 15.03 14.41 22.09
CA ALA A 225 16.19 13.55 22.24
C ALA A 225 17.07 13.54 20.97
N VAL A 226 18.30 13.06 21.15
CA VAL A 226 19.25 12.70 20.09
C VAL A 226 19.26 11.17 19.99
N SER A 227 18.86 10.60 18.85
CA SER A 227 19.03 9.15 18.62
C SER A 227 20.50 8.85 18.27
N LEU A 228 21.05 7.85 18.96
CA LEU A 228 22.38 7.29 18.75
C LEU A 228 22.24 5.83 18.32
N THR A 229 22.38 5.58 17.02
CA THR A 229 22.47 4.21 16.48
C THR A 229 23.90 3.69 16.66
N PHE A 230 24.09 2.77 17.60
CA PHE A 230 25.38 2.14 17.89
C PHE A 230 25.65 0.95 16.96
N THR A 231 26.90 0.87 16.50
CA THR A 231 27.46 -0.19 15.64
C THR A 231 28.72 -0.77 16.27
N HIS A 232 28.98 -2.05 16.06
CA HIS A 232 30.17 -2.74 16.58
C HIS A 232 31.46 -2.15 15.98
N ALA A 233 32.41 -1.76 16.83
CA ALA A 233 33.71 -1.26 16.40
C ALA A 233 34.76 -2.38 16.26
N LEU A 234 34.57 -3.54 16.89
CA LEU A 234 35.52 -4.67 16.84
C LEU A 234 35.23 -5.65 15.69
N THR A 235 36.01 -6.72 15.59
CA THR A 235 35.75 -7.91 14.76
C THR A 235 35.48 -9.09 15.68
N ALA A 236 34.31 -9.71 15.57
CA ALA A 236 33.98 -10.94 16.28
C ALA A 236 34.60 -12.15 15.55
N VAL A 237 35.56 -12.84 16.18
CA VAL A 237 36.25 -14.00 15.62
C VAL A 237 35.78 -15.28 16.32
N THR A 238 35.35 -16.26 15.52
CA THR A 238 34.73 -17.52 15.96
C THR A 238 35.20 -18.71 15.14
N VAL A 239 35.09 -19.92 15.69
CA VAL A 239 35.47 -21.18 15.04
C VAL A 239 34.31 -22.17 15.13
N LYS A 240 34.04 -22.93 14.06
CA LYS A 240 32.97 -23.95 13.99
C LYS A 240 33.42 -25.21 13.24
N THR A 241 32.67 -26.30 13.37
CA THR A 241 32.80 -27.45 12.47
C THR A 241 32.27 -27.09 11.08
N GLY A 242 32.88 -27.65 10.05
CA GLY A 242 32.42 -27.63 8.66
C GLY A 242 31.85 -28.97 8.24
N GLU A 243 31.67 -29.15 6.93
CA GLU A 243 31.22 -30.43 6.37
C GLU A 243 32.22 -31.55 6.67
N ALA A 244 31.69 -32.72 7.05
CA ALA A 244 32.43 -33.94 7.35
C ALA A 244 33.62 -33.76 8.33
N MET A 245 33.53 -32.87 9.32
CA MET A 245 34.52 -32.81 10.40
C MET A 245 34.45 -34.09 11.25
N LEU A 246 35.60 -34.68 11.61
CA LEU A 246 35.64 -35.86 12.47
C LEU A 246 35.19 -35.54 13.90
N GLY A 247 34.50 -36.49 14.53
CA GLY A 247 34.20 -36.45 15.97
C GLY A 247 35.48 -36.51 16.81
N GLY A 248 35.45 -35.91 18.01
CA GLY A 248 36.63 -35.80 18.84
C GLY A 248 36.51 -34.85 20.03
N THR A 249 37.65 -34.37 20.52
CA THR A 249 37.78 -33.43 21.63
C THR A 249 38.74 -32.32 21.25
N ILE A 250 38.30 -31.07 21.24
CA ILE A 250 39.21 -29.92 21.09
C ILE A 250 39.67 -29.46 22.47
N LYS A 251 40.99 -29.45 22.69
CA LYS A 251 41.63 -29.02 23.94
C LYS A 251 41.84 -27.50 23.95
N SER A 252 42.24 -26.92 22.82
CA SER A 252 42.41 -25.47 22.65
C SER A 252 42.27 -25.02 21.20
N VAL A 253 42.00 -23.72 21.04
CA VAL A 253 42.08 -22.95 19.79
C VAL A 253 42.96 -21.73 20.07
N THR A 254 44.03 -21.53 19.29
CA THR A 254 44.94 -20.39 19.41
C THR A 254 45.01 -19.63 18.10
N ILE A 255 44.68 -18.33 18.11
CA ILE A 255 44.98 -17.42 17.01
C ILE A 255 46.35 -16.77 17.28
N LYS A 256 47.27 -16.85 16.33
CA LYS A 256 48.69 -16.54 16.53
C LYS A 256 49.15 -15.28 15.83
N ASN A 257 50.08 -14.58 16.47
CA ASN A 257 50.82 -13.43 15.93
C ASN A 257 49.89 -12.36 15.32
N VAL A 258 48.83 -11.99 16.05
CA VAL A 258 47.86 -10.95 15.67
C VAL A 258 47.94 -9.73 16.59
N TYR A 259 47.62 -8.54 16.09
CA TYR A 259 47.70 -7.33 16.89
C TYR A 259 46.61 -7.33 17.99
N GLY A 260 47.06 -7.23 19.24
CA GLY A 260 46.21 -7.16 20.42
C GLY A 260 45.94 -5.73 20.92
N LYS A 261 46.38 -4.69 20.20
CA LYS A 261 46.22 -3.29 20.59
C LYS A 261 46.11 -2.41 19.36
N GLY A 262 45.30 -1.36 19.44
CA GLY A 262 45.14 -0.39 18.36
C GLY A 262 44.32 0.83 18.77
N SER A 263 44.12 1.73 17.82
CA SER A 263 43.29 2.92 18.00
C SER A 263 42.26 3.10 16.87
N HIS A 264 41.11 3.67 17.23
CA HIS A 264 39.98 3.92 16.35
C HIS A 264 39.50 5.36 16.51
N ARG A 265 39.45 6.12 15.40
CA ARG A 265 38.78 7.43 15.39
C ARG A 265 37.29 7.21 15.16
N ILE A 266 36.45 7.65 16.10
CA ILE A 266 35.00 7.41 16.06
C ILE A 266 34.41 7.95 14.74
N GLY A 267 33.77 7.06 13.97
CA GLY A 267 33.20 7.37 12.66
C GLY A 267 34.14 7.26 11.46
N SER A 268 35.40 6.83 11.64
CA SER A 268 36.35 6.59 10.53
C SER A 268 36.17 5.23 9.84
N GLY A 269 35.39 4.31 10.44
CA GLY A 269 35.24 2.92 9.98
C GLY A 269 36.52 2.06 10.04
N THR A 270 37.65 2.59 10.52
CA THR A 270 38.98 1.96 10.42
C THR A 270 39.72 1.94 11.76
N TRP A 271 40.63 0.98 11.91
CA TRP A 271 41.53 0.88 13.07
C TRP A 271 42.98 1.01 12.63
N THR A 272 43.81 1.58 13.50
CA THR A 272 45.26 1.58 13.39
C THR A 272 45.82 0.60 14.42
N ALA A 273 46.36 -0.53 13.95
CA ALA A 273 46.99 -1.52 14.82
C ALA A 273 48.31 -0.98 15.42
N ALA A 274 48.64 -1.41 16.63
CA ALA A 274 49.77 -0.90 17.41
C ALA A 274 50.40 -1.97 18.32
N GLY A 275 51.68 -1.77 18.67
CA GLY A 275 52.45 -2.70 19.50
C GLY A 275 52.92 -3.94 18.72
N THR A 276 53.42 -4.93 19.45
CA THR A 276 53.85 -6.22 18.88
C THR A 276 52.63 -7.15 18.75
N PRO A 277 52.48 -7.91 17.65
CA PRO A 277 51.47 -8.98 17.58
C PRO A 277 51.73 -10.06 18.64
N ARG A 278 50.69 -10.80 19.01
CA ARG A 278 50.73 -11.85 20.04
C ARG A 278 49.69 -12.94 19.78
N ASP A 279 49.76 -14.00 20.57
CA ASP A 279 48.84 -15.14 20.50
C ASP A 279 47.67 -14.96 21.48
N PHE A 280 46.50 -15.46 21.10
CA PHE A 280 45.26 -15.48 21.89
C PHE A 280 44.71 -16.91 21.90
N THR A 281 44.60 -17.51 23.09
CA THR A 281 44.23 -18.93 23.26
C THR A 281 42.94 -19.08 24.04
N ILE A 282 41.95 -19.75 23.45
CA ILE A 282 40.82 -20.34 24.17
C ILE A 282 41.21 -21.77 24.54
N SER A 283 41.25 -22.08 25.84
CA SER A 283 41.43 -23.42 26.37
C SER A 283 40.13 -23.95 26.95
N PHE A 284 39.86 -25.23 26.71
CA PHE A 284 38.64 -25.91 27.18
C PHE A 284 38.88 -26.79 28.44
N GLY A 285 40.08 -26.73 29.02
CA GLY A 285 40.47 -27.55 30.17
C GLY A 285 40.72 -29.02 29.82
N ASP A 286 41.02 -29.84 30.84
CA ASP A 286 41.48 -31.22 30.68
C ASP A 286 40.43 -32.14 30.01
N ASP A 287 39.14 -31.90 30.26
CA ASP A 287 38.04 -32.61 29.60
C ASP A 287 37.90 -32.23 28.11
N GLY A 288 38.25 -31.00 27.75
CA GLY A 288 38.13 -30.43 26.41
C GLY A 288 36.69 -30.28 25.90
N LYS A 289 36.51 -29.54 24.80
CA LYS A 289 35.21 -29.40 24.14
C LYS A 289 34.93 -30.62 23.26
N LYS A 290 33.92 -31.40 23.65
CA LYS A 290 33.49 -32.59 22.90
C LYS A 290 32.74 -32.21 21.63
N LEU A 291 33.11 -32.86 20.53
CA LEU A 291 32.42 -32.85 19.25
C LEU A 291 31.97 -34.29 18.96
N PRO A 292 30.77 -34.71 19.37
CA PRO A 292 30.36 -36.11 19.25
C PRO A 292 30.18 -36.51 17.78
N SER A 293 30.62 -37.71 17.41
CA SER A 293 30.24 -38.34 16.14
C SER A 293 28.72 -38.56 16.10
N ALA A 294 28.07 -38.17 14.99
CA ALA A 294 26.62 -38.06 14.90
C ALA A 294 25.87 -39.43 14.85
N ASP A 295 26.47 -40.48 14.27
CA ASP A 295 25.85 -41.82 14.24
C ASP A 295 26.92 -42.94 14.16
N LYS A 296 27.52 -43.24 15.31
CA LYS A 296 28.58 -44.27 15.43
C LYS A 296 28.09 -45.66 15.06
N ASP A 297 26.84 -45.99 15.35
CA ASP A 297 26.26 -47.32 15.13
C ASP A 297 26.06 -47.61 13.63
N ASN A 298 25.82 -46.57 12.82
CA ASN A 298 25.87 -46.63 11.35
C ASN A 298 27.23 -46.22 10.77
N ASN A 299 28.32 -46.33 11.53
CA ASN A 299 29.70 -46.10 11.09
C ASN A 299 29.97 -44.64 10.60
N ASN A 300 29.18 -43.67 11.04
CA ASN A 300 29.38 -42.24 10.79
C ASN A 300 30.15 -41.59 11.94
N TYR A 301 31.46 -41.43 11.74
CA TYR A 301 32.41 -40.81 12.68
C TYR A 301 32.55 -39.29 12.50
N TYR A 302 31.66 -38.64 11.76
CA TYR A 302 31.64 -37.19 11.59
C TYR A 302 30.69 -36.53 12.59
N THR A 303 31.08 -35.36 13.07
CA THR A 303 30.26 -34.54 13.98
C THR A 303 29.32 -33.63 13.18
N ASP A 304 28.26 -33.12 13.82
CA ASP A 304 27.30 -32.22 13.17
C ASP A 304 27.98 -30.96 12.64
N LYS A 305 27.67 -30.60 11.39
CA LYS A 305 28.17 -29.38 10.73
C LYS A 305 27.68 -28.12 11.44
N ASP A 306 28.43 -27.02 11.28
CA ASP A 306 28.16 -25.72 11.92
C ASP A 306 28.13 -25.73 13.47
N SER A 307 28.57 -26.82 14.11
CA SER A 307 28.72 -26.90 15.56
C SER A 307 29.74 -25.86 16.03
N GLU A 308 29.29 -24.89 16.82
CA GLU A 308 30.12 -23.80 17.31
C GLU A 308 31.22 -24.33 18.25
N ILE A 309 32.48 -24.07 17.92
CA ILE A 309 33.67 -24.43 18.73
C ILE A 309 34.00 -23.25 19.65
N THR A 310 34.11 -22.03 19.11
CA THR A 310 34.22 -20.78 19.88
C THR A 310 33.15 -19.78 19.44
N GLY A 311 32.53 -19.13 20.43
CA GLY A 311 31.39 -18.22 20.28
C GLY A 311 30.64 -18.08 21.60
N GLY A 312 29.46 -17.44 21.60
CA GLY A 312 28.77 -17.04 22.83
C GLY A 312 29.68 -16.22 23.75
N GLU A 313 29.79 -16.61 25.03
CA GLU A 313 30.67 -15.98 26.03
C GLU A 313 32.19 -16.18 25.77
N ILE A 314 32.57 -16.95 24.76
CA ILE A 314 33.96 -17.13 24.31
C ILE A 314 34.13 -16.73 22.84
N THR A 315 33.36 -15.73 22.40
CA THR A 315 33.63 -14.98 21.16
C THR A 315 34.89 -14.14 21.34
N MET A 316 35.83 -14.17 20.39
CA MET A 316 37.01 -13.29 20.46
C MET A 316 36.68 -11.93 19.86
N MET A 317 36.61 -10.88 20.67
CA MET A 317 36.35 -9.50 20.24
C MET A 317 37.67 -8.80 19.91
N MET A 318 38.13 -9.00 18.69
CA MET A 318 39.45 -8.58 18.22
C MET A 318 39.43 -7.18 17.59
N ILE A 319 40.56 -6.48 17.58
CA ILE A 319 40.67 -5.25 16.79
C ILE A 319 40.73 -5.56 15.27
N PRO A 320 39.97 -4.83 14.44
CA PRO A 320 40.09 -4.87 12.98
C PRO A 320 41.52 -4.58 12.51
N GLN A 321 42.02 -5.38 11.58
CA GLN A 321 43.41 -5.39 11.11
C GLN A 321 43.57 -6.23 9.84
N THR A 322 44.63 -6.00 9.07
CA THR A 322 45.15 -7.01 8.14
C THR A 322 46.17 -7.87 8.87
N LEU A 323 46.04 -9.20 8.79
CA LEU A 323 46.82 -10.13 9.60
C LEU A 323 48.29 -10.22 9.12
N PRO A 324 49.28 -10.18 10.05
CA PRO A 324 50.70 -10.28 9.74
C PRO A 324 51.12 -11.49 8.89
N ALA A 325 52.31 -11.40 8.27
CA ALA A 325 52.85 -12.44 7.39
C ALA A 325 53.01 -13.80 8.06
N ASP A 326 53.29 -13.83 9.37
CA ASP A 326 53.43 -15.06 10.17
C ASP A 326 52.20 -15.31 11.07
N ALA A 327 51.04 -14.71 10.76
CA ALA A 327 49.79 -14.97 11.47
C ALA A 327 49.24 -16.37 11.15
N GLY A 328 48.56 -16.98 12.11
CA GLY A 328 48.07 -18.37 11.99
C GLY A 328 46.99 -18.75 12.97
N ILE A 329 46.47 -19.97 12.83
CA ILE A 329 45.60 -20.65 13.78
C ILE A 329 46.15 -22.05 14.08
N ASP A 330 46.33 -22.33 15.37
CA ASP A 330 46.72 -23.63 15.91
C ASP A 330 45.52 -24.21 16.69
N ILE A 331 45.20 -25.48 16.49
CA ILE A 331 44.11 -26.19 17.18
C ILE A 331 44.62 -27.54 17.68
N GLU A 332 44.40 -27.81 18.97
CA GLU A 332 44.75 -29.07 19.62
C GLU A 332 43.49 -29.97 19.65
N PHE A 333 43.49 -31.06 18.87
CA PHE A 333 42.33 -31.92 18.64
C PHE A 333 42.66 -33.41 18.83
N THR A 334 41.96 -34.08 19.74
CA THR A 334 41.99 -35.54 19.89
C THR A 334 40.87 -36.16 19.05
N ASP A 335 41.21 -36.95 18.04
CA ASP A 335 40.26 -37.66 17.17
C ASP A 335 39.55 -38.81 17.90
N GLU A 336 38.23 -38.93 17.77
CA GLU A 336 37.42 -39.96 18.43
C GLU A 336 37.57 -41.35 17.79
N LEU A 337 37.86 -41.43 16.49
CA LEU A 337 37.98 -42.69 15.76
C LEU A 337 39.25 -43.46 16.13
N THR A 338 40.37 -42.76 16.34
CA THR A 338 41.68 -43.37 16.62
C THR A 338 42.23 -43.08 18.01
N GLY A 339 41.68 -42.09 18.74
CA GLY A 339 42.26 -41.59 19.99
C GLY A 339 43.54 -40.77 19.80
N THR A 340 43.88 -40.40 18.56
CA THR A 340 45.13 -39.70 18.23
C THR A 340 45.02 -38.21 18.55
N ASP A 341 45.97 -37.69 19.34
CA ASP A 341 46.20 -36.24 19.48
C ASP A 341 46.80 -35.66 18.19
N ARG A 342 46.18 -34.59 17.67
CA ARG A 342 46.55 -33.89 16.45
C ARG A 342 46.67 -32.39 16.72
N HIS A 343 47.85 -31.84 16.42
CA HIS A 343 48.07 -30.40 16.43
C HIS A 343 47.92 -29.85 15.00
N LEU A 344 46.76 -29.26 14.72
CA LEU A 344 46.36 -28.74 13.41
C LEU A 344 46.79 -27.28 13.27
N LYS A 345 47.48 -26.92 12.18
CA LYS A 345 48.02 -25.57 11.97
C LYS A 345 47.66 -25.04 10.59
N ALA A 346 47.25 -23.77 10.51
CA ALA A 346 47.07 -23.07 9.23
C ALA A 346 47.54 -21.62 9.32
N SER A 347 48.14 -21.11 8.24
CA SER A 347 48.47 -19.68 8.15
C SER A 347 47.20 -18.86 7.93
N LEU A 348 47.12 -17.69 8.56
CA LEU A 348 46.08 -16.66 8.34
C LEU A 348 46.65 -15.40 7.66
N ALA A 349 47.88 -15.47 7.13
CA ALA A 349 48.60 -14.34 6.58
C ALA A 349 47.81 -13.60 5.48
N GLY A 350 47.83 -12.26 5.56
CA GLY A 350 47.22 -11.36 4.57
C GLY A 350 45.69 -11.20 4.65
N THR A 351 44.99 -12.08 5.36
CA THR A 351 43.53 -12.00 5.55
C THR A 351 43.17 -10.74 6.35
N THR A 352 42.03 -10.11 6.05
CA THR A 352 41.62 -8.85 6.69
C THR A 352 40.38 -9.02 7.57
N TRP A 353 40.49 -8.54 8.81
CA TRP A 353 39.42 -8.43 9.79
C TRP A 353 38.82 -7.02 9.75
N GLY A 354 37.54 -6.93 9.43
CA GLY A 354 36.83 -5.66 9.26
C GLY A 354 36.08 -5.17 10.50
N THR A 355 35.97 -3.85 10.62
CA THR A 355 35.15 -3.16 11.63
C THR A 355 33.69 -3.59 11.53
N GLY A 356 33.12 -4.13 12.62
CA GLY A 356 31.75 -4.59 12.68
C GLY A 356 31.44 -5.80 11.79
N LYS A 357 32.45 -6.66 11.55
CA LYS A 357 32.32 -7.89 10.75
C LYS A 357 32.58 -9.13 11.60
N LYS A 358 31.81 -10.21 11.37
CA LYS A 358 32.09 -11.52 11.98
C LYS A 358 32.97 -12.34 11.05
N VAL A 359 34.00 -12.95 11.61
CA VAL A 359 34.91 -13.87 10.93
C VAL A 359 34.72 -15.24 11.55
N VAL A 360 34.42 -16.23 10.70
CA VAL A 360 34.12 -17.59 11.10
C VAL A 360 35.09 -18.53 10.39
N TYR A 361 35.96 -19.18 11.16
CA TYR A 361 36.81 -20.24 10.64
C TYR A 361 36.09 -21.58 10.78
N SER A 362 36.01 -22.36 9.69
CA SER A 362 35.30 -23.64 9.64
C SER A 362 36.25 -24.78 9.31
N LEU A 363 36.24 -25.83 10.13
CA LEU A 363 37.11 -27.01 9.99
C LEU A 363 36.42 -28.11 9.17
N ASN A 364 36.95 -28.44 7.99
CA ASN A 364 36.34 -29.35 7.01
C ASN A 364 37.35 -30.43 6.60
N SER A 365 36.95 -31.69 6.44
CA SER A 365 37.88 -32.78 6.04
C SER A 365 38.06 -32.94 4.52
N THR A 366 37.20 -32.32 3.72
CA THR A 366 37.15 -32.52 2.25
C THR A 366 37.74 -31.37 1.45
N GLY A 367 37.81 -30.17 2.05
CA GLY A 367 38.13 -28.92 1.36
C GLY A 367 37.07 -28.47 0.35
N ILE A 368 35.89 -29.12 0.31
CA ILE A 368 34.81 -28.82 -0.65
C ILE A 368 33.82 -27.81 -0.06
N VAL A 369 33.47 -26.78 -0.83
CA VAL A 369 32.44 -25.79 -0.51
C VAL A 369 31.36 -25.78 -1.60
N VAL A 370 30.11 -26.09 -1.21
CA VAL A 370 28.92 -25.98 -2.07
C VAL A 370 28.20 -24.65 -1.78
N GLU A 371 28.22 -23.75 -2.76
CA GLU A 371 27.54 -22.44 -2.78
C GLU A 371 26.34 -22.51 -3.74
N PRO A 372 25.09 -22.55 -3.25
CA PRO A 372 23.93 -22.34 -4.10
C PRO A 372 23.78 -20.87 -4.51
N VAL A 373 23.30 -20.64 -5.73
CA VAL A 373 23.09 -19.34 -6.36
C VAL A 373 21.70 -19.34 -6.98
N ALA A 374 20.92 -18.29 -6.71
CA ALA A 374 19.62 -18.11 -7.32
C ALA A 374 19.40 -16.64 -7.74
N GLU A 375 18.88 -16.44 -8.94
CA GLU A 375 18.57 -15.14 -9.53
C GLU A 375 17.17 -15.20 -10.14
N LEU A 376 16.26 -14.29 -9.78
CA LEU A 376 14.94 -14.17 -10.40
C LEU A 376 14.76 -12.78 -11.01
N THR A 377 14.23 -12.75 -12.23
CA THR A 377 13.92 -11.51 -12.96
C THR A 377 12.49 -11.55 -13.51
N VAL A 378 11.91 -10.36 -13.71
CA VAL A 378 10.60 -10.15 -14.33
C VAL A 378 10.78 -9.15 -15.47
N ASP A 379 10.47 -9.58 -16.69
CA ASP A 379 10.77 -8.87 -17.95
C ASP A 379 12.27 -8.49 -18.07
N GLY A 380 13.14 -9.40 -17.62
CA GLY A 380 14.60 -9.23 -17.62
C GLY A 380 15.15 -8.27 -16.58
N LYS A 381 14.35 -7.85 -15.59
CA LYS A 381 14.76 -6.89 -14.54
C LYS A 381 14.51 -7.40 -13.12
N THR A 382 15.15 -6.78 -12.14
CA THR A 382 15.02 -7.06 -10.70
C THR A 382 14.36 -5.93 -9.89
N ASP A 383 13.93 -4.84 -10.57
CA ASP A 383 13.25 -3.72 -9.92
C ASP A 383 11.96 -4.14 -9.19
N ALA A 384 11.55 -3.34 -8.21
CA ALA A 384 10.36 -3.61 -7.41
C ALA A 384 9.10 -3.80 -8.29
N ARG A 385 8.16 -4.60 -7.79
CA ARG A 385 6.88 -4.91 -8.45
C ARG A 385 5.74 -4.72 -7.45
N SER A 386 4.65 -4.08 -7.87
CA SER A 386 3.36 -4.09 -7.16
C SER A 386 2.44 -5.08 -7.88
N ILE A 387 1.75 -5.92 -7.12
CA ILE A 387 0.76 -6.87 -7.61
C ILE A 387 -0.57 -6.69 -6.90
N ARG A 388 -1.66 -7.10 -7.55
CA ARG A 388 -3.01 -6.98 -6.98
C ARG A 388 -3.27 -8.05 -5.92
N ALA A 389 -4.36 -7.88 -5.17
CA ALA A 389 -4.78 -8.80 -4.10
C ALA A 389 -4.98 -10.27 -4.54
N HIS A 390 -5.15 -10.54 -5.84
CA HIS A 390 -5.19 -11.90 -6.41
C HIS A 390 -3.81 -12.59 -6.55
N GLY A 391 -2.71 -11.91 -6.22
CA GLY A 391 -1.38 -12.54 -6.13
C GLY A 391 -0.71 -12.87 -7.47
N PHE A 392 -1.21 -12.37 -8.59
CA PHE A 392 -0.59 -12.64 -9.89
C PHE A 392 0.54 -11.65 -10.17
N LEU A 393 1.72 -12.18 -10.50
CA LEU A 393 2.88 -11.43 -10.95
C LEU A 393 2.97 -11.53 -12.48
N PRO A 394 2.56 -10.51 -13.26
CA PRO A 394 2.62 -10.53 -14.71
C PRO A 394 4.06 -10.33 -15.24
N GLY A 395 4.25 -10.56 -16.54
CA GLY A 395 5.54 -10.44 -17.23
C GLY A 395 6.21 -11.80 -17.51
N GLU A 396 7.32 -11.80 -18.24
CA GLU A 396 8.16 -13.01 -18.38
C GLU A 396 9.02 -13.17 -17.12
N VAL A 397 8.73 -14.21 -16.33
CA VAL A 397 9.43 -14.52 -15.08
C VAL A 397 10.51 -15.56 -15.38
N ALA A 398 11.78 -15.21 -15.12
CA ALA A 398 12.92 -16.07 -15.39
C ALA A 398 13.75 -16.30 -14.11
N LEU A 399 13.90 -17.56 -13.71
CA LEU A 399 14.67 -18.01 -12.55
C LEU A 399 15.91 -18.79 -13.00
N LYS A 400 17.10 -18.43 -12.50
CA LYS A 400 18.27 -19.33 -12.49
C LYS A 400 18.43 -19.89 -11.08
N ALA A 401 18.77 -21.17 -10.96
CA ALA A 401 18.99 -21.83 -9.68
C ALA A 401 20.00 -22.98 -9.84
N PHE A 402 21.22 -22.80 -9.31
CA PHE A 402 22.32 -23.77 -9.43
C PHE A 402 23.24 -23.73 -8.20
N ALA A 403 24.24 -24.61 -8.15
CA ALA A 403 25.32 -24.53 -7.17
C ALA A 403 26.70 -24.51 -7.83
N LYS A 404 27.59 -23.69 -7.27
CA LYS A 404 29.04 -23.77 -7.49
C LYS A 404 29.64 -24.71 -6.45
N VAL A 405 30.56 -25.56 -6.88
CA VAL A 405 31.30 -26.51 -6.04
C VAL A 405 32.79 -26.21 -6.19
N ALA A 406 33.36 -25.55 -5.20
CA ALA A 406 34.78 -25.22 -5.14
C ALA A 406 35.53 -26.24 -4.27
N GLN A 407 36.79 -26.54 -4.62
CA GLN A 407 37.69 -27.39 -3.84
C GLN A 407 39.14 -26.91 -4.02
N THR A 408 39.95 -26.94 -2.96
CA THR A 408 41.36 -26.52 -3.01
C THR A 408 42.13 -27.28 -4.10
N GLY A 409 42.83 -26.54 -4.97
CA GLY A 409 43.63 -27.10 -6.07
C GLY A 409 42.84 -27.59 -7.29
N ALA A 410 41.50 -27.47 -7.31
CA ALA A 410 40.64 -27.91 -8.41
C ALA A 410 39.81 -26.77 -9.01
N GLU A 411 39.37 -26.94 -10.25
CA GLU A 411 38.44 -25.99 -10.90
C GLU A 411 37.05 -26.05 -10.26
N THR A 412 36.48 -24.88 -9.97
CA THR A 412 35.09 -24.76 -9.47
C THR A 412 34.10 -25.28 -10.50
N LYS A 413 33.36 -26.32 -10.14
CA LYS A 413 32.31 -26.89 -11.01
C LYS A 413 30.97 -26.19 -10.77
N ILE A 414 30.14 -26.14 -11.78
CA ILE A 414 28.74 -25.67 -11.67
C ILE A 414 27.85 -26.90 -11.87
N ILE A 415 26.90 -27.11 -10.95
CA ILE A 415 25.97 -28.25 -10.95
C ILE A 415 24.55 -27.78 -10.69
N SER A 416 23.59 -28.53 -11.25
CA SER A 416 22.18 -28.42 -10.89
C SER A 416 21.93 -29.19 -9.59
N LEU A 417 21.10 -28.65 -8.70
CA LEU A 417 20.63 -29.32 -7.49
C LEU A 417 19.09 -29.32 -7.48
N PRO A 418 18.44 -30.30 -6.85
CA PRO A 418 17.01 -30.21 -6.55
C PRO A 418 16.72 -28.98 -5.69
N PHE A 419 15.62 -28.29 -5.97
CA PHE A 419 15.21 -27.14 -5.18
C PHE A 419 13.69 -26.99 -5.10
N THR A 420 13.22 -26.11 -4.22
CA THR A 420 11.82 -25.64 -4.15
C THR A 420 11.81 -24.11 -4.11
N LEU A 421 11.03 -23.48 -4.98
CA LEU A 421 10.74 -22.04 -4.90
C LEU A 421 9.72 -21.82 -3.77
N GLN A 422 10.06 -20.99 -2.80
CA GLN A 422 9.23 -20.74 -1.62
C GLN A 422 8.89 -19.25 -1.51
N THR A 423 7.71 -18.97 -0.94
CA THR A 423 7.15 -17.63 -0.72
C THR A 423 6.92 -17.40 0.77
N SER A 424 7.06 -16.15 1.21
CA SER A 424 6.67 -15.70 2.54
C SER A 424 5.88 -14.40 2.45
N VAL A 425 4.94 -14.22 3.39
CA VAL A 425 4.02 -13.07 3.48
C VAL A 425 4.04 -12.40 4.86
N ASP A 426 5.02 -12.74 5.70
CA ASP A 426 5.13 -12.31 7.11
C ASP A 426 6.53 -11.78 7.51
N GLY A 427 7.36 -11.49 6.51
CA GLY A 427 8.76 -11.07 6.67
C GLY A 427 9.75 -12.22 6.74
N GLY A 428 9.40 -13.42 6.25
CA GLY A 428 10.29 -14.58 6.22
C GLY A 428 10.25 -15.46 7.48
N LYS A 429 9.21 -15.32 8.32
CA LYS A 429 9.02 -16.11 9.54
C LYS A 429 8.38 -17.47 9.22
N THR A 430 7.43 -17.49 8.27
CA THR A 430 6.90 -18.71 7.67
C THR A 430 7.14 -18.73 6.17
N TRP A 431 7.33 -19.93 5.63
CA TRP A 431 7.62 -20.17 4.22
C TRP A 431 6.73 -21.28 3.68
N THR A 432 6.13 -21.06 2.51
CA THR A 432 5.29 -22.02 1.79
C THR A 432 5.84 -22.25 0.39
N ALA A 433 5.56 -23.42 -0.20
CA ALA A 433 5.91 -23.66 -1.60
C ALA A 433 5.10 -22.74 -2.53
N SER A 434 5.77 -22.11 -3.50
CA SER A 434 5.14 -21.41 -4.61
C SER A 434 4.25 -22.34 -5.45
N GLN A 435 3.22 -21.81 -6.11
CA GLN A 435 2.46 -22.58 -7.10
C GLN A 435 3.29 -22.87 -8.37
N TRP A 436 4.25 -22.01 -8.69
CA TRP A 436 5.21 -22.27 -9.76
C TRP A 436 6.45 -22.96 -9.19
N GLN A 437 6.64 -24.23 -9.55
CA GLN A 437 7.82 -25.04 -9.24
C GLN A 437 8.46 -25.49 -10.56
N PRO A 438 9.42 -24.74 -11.12
CA PRO A 438 10.17 -25.18 -12.29
C PRO A 438 11.22 -26.23 -11.88
N GLU A 439 11.40 -27.27 -12.70
CA GLU A 439 12.44 -28.29 -12.49
C GLU A 439 13.81 -27.79 -12.98
N PRO A 440 14.93 -28.14 -12.29
CA PRO A 440 16.27 -27.79 -12.73
C PRO A 440 16.67 -28.49 -14.04
N ASP A 441 17.24 -27.76 -14.99
CA ASP A 441 17.88 -28.36 -16.17
C ASP A 441 19.17 -29.07 -15.74
N LEU A 442 19.27 -30.37 -16.04
CA LEU A 442 20.43 -31.22 -15.68
C LEU A 442 21.54 -31.21 -16.76
N SER A 443 21.30 -30.56 -17.90
CA SER A 443 22.21 -30.48 -19.05
C SER A 443 22.87 -29.12 -19.20
N ASP A 444 22.17 -28.03 -18.83
CA ASP A 444 22.74 -26.70 -18.60
C ASP A 444 22.31 -26.17 -17.22
N PRO A 445 23.15 -26.34 -16.18
CA PRO A 445 22.87 -25.81 -14.85
C PRO A 445 22.60 -24.30 -14.79
N GLN A 446 23.06 -23.52 -15.77
CA GLN A 446 22.91 -22.06 -15.77
C GLN A 446 21.70 -21.58 -16.60
N ALA A 447 20.94 -22.51 -17.18
CA ALA A 447 19.73 -22.23 -17.93
C ALA A 447 18.72 -21.41 -17.10
N ALA A 448 18.11 -20.43 -17.74
CA ALA A 448 17.00 -19.69 -17.15
C ALA A 448 15.70 -20.50 -17.31
N LEU A 449 15.04 -20.80 -16.20
CA LEU A 449 13.76 -21.47 -16.12
C LEU A 449 12.66 -20.41 -16.22
N VAL A 450 11.84 -20.46 -17.27
CA VAL A 450 10.98 -19.32 -17.68
C VAL A 450 9.49 -19.65 -17.64
N SER A 451 8.71 -18.79 -16.97
CA SER A 451 7.27 -18.66 -17.20
C SER A 451 6.96 -17.41 -18.01
N LYS A 452 6.45 -17.58 -19.24
CA LYS A 452 6.18 -16.47 -20.18
C LYS A 452 4.95 -15.62 -19.84
N ASN A 453 4.06 -16.16 -19.02
CA ASN A 453 2.73 -15.62 -18.75
C ASN A 453 2.57 -15.28 -17.26
N GLY A 454 3.62 -14.77 -16.61
CA GLY A 454 3.63 -14.49 -15.18
C GLY A 454 3.66 -15.74 -14.29
N ILE A 455 3.52 -15.54 -12.98
CA ILE A 455 3.34 -16.61 -11.98
C ILE A 455 2.27 -16.24 -10.95
N ALA A 456 1.67 -17.26 -10.33
CA ALA A 456 0.77 -17.09 -9.19
C ALA A 456 1.54 -17.15 -7.87
N LEU A 457 1.45 -16.09 -7.09
CA LEU A 457 1.90 -15.96 -5.69
C LEU A 457 0.65 -15.96 -4.78
N PRO A 458 0.81 -16.07 -3.44
CA PRO A 458 -0.34 -16.09 -2.53
C PRO A 458 -1.29 -14.88 -2.69
N ALA A 459 -2.56 -15.15 -2.90
CA ALA A 459 -3.61 -14.15 -2.81
C ALA A 459 -3.81 -13.70 -1.35
N GLN A 460 -4.52 -12.59 -1.15
CA GLN A 460 -4.95 -12.17 0.19
C GLN A 460 -6.21 -12.94 0.60
N SER A 461 -6.34 -13.27 1.90
CA SER A 461 -7.37 -14.21 2.37
C SER A 461 -8.80 -13.74 2.07
N VAL A 462 -9.06 -12.42 2.17
CA VAL A 462 -10.38 -11.86 1.80
C VAL A 462 -10.64 -11.98 0.29
N TYR A 463 -9.61 -11.93 -0.56
CA TYR A 463 -9.78 -12.18 -1.99
C TYR A 463 -10.15 -13.65 -2.27
N GLU A 464 -9.51 -14.60 -1.58
CA GLU A 464 -9.85 -16.02 -1.65
C GLU A 464 -11.29 -16.30 -1.17
N GLU A 465 -11.74 -15.61 -0.12
CA GLU A 465 -13.13 -15.65 0.34
C GLU A 465 -14.11 -15.08 -0.70
N MET A 466 -13.80 -13.93 -1.32
CA MET A 466 -14.64 -13.33 -2.36
C MET A 466 -14.72 -14.21 -3.62
N LEU A 467 -13.61 -14.82 -4.04
CA LEU A 467 -13.58 -15.76 -5.16
C LEU A 467 -14.43 -17.00 -4.85
N LYS A 468 -14.32 -17.51 -3.62
CA LYS A 468 -15.12 -18.65 -3.14
C LYS A 468 -16.62 -18.35 -3.02
N LYS A 469 -17.03 -17.10 -2.77
CA LYS A 469 -18.45 -16.67 -2.81
C LYS A 469 -19.07 -16.74 -4.22
N MET A 470 -18.26 -16.61 -5.28
CA MET A 470 -18.73 -16.70 -6.66
C MET A 470 -18.89 -18.15 -7.14
N GLY A 471 -18.09 -19.06 -6.58
CA GLY A 471 -18.21 -20.50 -6.78
C GLY A 471 -17.55 -21.02 -8.05
N ASN A 472 -17.37 -22.34 -8.11
CA ASN A 472 -16.52 -23.01 -9.11
C ASN A 472 -17.27 -23.29 -10.42
N ASN A 473 -17.87 -22.26 -11.02
CA ASN A 473 -18.52 -22.38 -12.33
C ASN A 473 -17.44 -22.51 -13.44
N PRO A 474 -17.60 -23.43 -14.41
CA PRO A 474 -16.65 -23.59 -15.51
C PRO A 474 -16.70 -22.38 -16.46
N GLU A 475 -15.59 -22.08 -17.14
CA GLU A 475 -15.55 -20.98 -18.12
C GLU A 475 -16.56 -21.20 -19.26
N GLN A 476 -17.31 -20.15 -19.57
CA GLN A 476 -18.30 -20.14 -20.65
C GLN A 476 -17.66 -19.70 -21.97
N GLY A 477 -18.01 -20.37 -23.07
CA GLY A 477 -17.48 -20.06 -24.41
C GLY A 477 -15.96 -20.31 -24.55
N THR A 478 -15.37 -19.77 -25.61
CA THR A 478 -13.94 -19.86 -25.93
C THR A 478 -13.46 -18.58 -26.65
N PRO A 479 -12.15 -18.34 -26.83
CA PRO A 479 -11.65 -17.18 -27.58
C PRO A 479 -12.23 -17.05 -29.01
N SER A 480 -12.51 -18.19 -29.66
CA SER A 480 -13.09 -18.25 -31.01
C SER A 480 -14.63 -18.28 -31.02
N SER A 481 -15.27 -18.66 -29.91
CA SER A 481 -16.72 -18.78 -29.76
C SER A 481 -17.18 -18.20 -28.42
N SER A 482 -17.15 -16.87 -28.32
CA SER A 482 -17.62 -16.12 -27.16
C SER A 482 -19.15 -16.18 -27.04
N VAL A 483 -19.67 -16.14 -25.81
CA VAL A 483 -21.11 -16.11 -25.53
C VAL A 483 -21.65 -14.69 -25.75
N ASP A 484 -22.61 -14.53 -26.65
CA ASP A 484 -23.39 -13.29 -26.79
C ASP A 484 -24.32 -13.12 -25.58
N LEU A 485 -24.07 -12.08 -24.76
CA LEU A 485 -24.86 -11.79 -23.56
C LEU A 485 -26.26 -11.21 -23.86
N SER A 486 -26.55 -10.85 -25.12
CA SER A 486 -27.92 -10.56 -25.58
C SER A 486 -28.66 -11.82 -26.06
N GLY A 487 -27.95 -12.92 -26.32
CA GLY A 487 -28.50 -14.14 -26.94
C GLY A 487 -29.14 -13.89 -28.32
N GLY A 488 -28.77 -12.81 -29.02
CA GLY A 488 -29.43 -12.30 -30.22
C GLY A 488 -30.80 -11.64 -29.99
N GLY A 489 -31.28 -11.55 -28.74
CA GLY A 489 -32.57 -11.01 -28.36
C GLY A 489 -32.49 -9.59 -27.81
N GLU A 490 -32.87 -9.43 -26.54
CA GLU A 490 -32.86 -8.13 -25.86
C GLU A 490 -31.43 -7.61 -25.63
N THR A 491 -31.23 -6.32 -25.83
CA THR A 491 -29.96 -5.64 -25.52
C THR A 491 -30.18 -4.67 -24.38
N ALA A 492 -29.13 -4.38 -23.61
CA ALA A 492 -29.19 -3.50 -22.45
C ALA A 492 -27.94 -2.61 -22.33
N ASN A 493 -27.92 -1.72 -21.33
CA ASN A 493 -26.71 -1.00 -20.94
C ASN A 493 -25.90 -1.73 -19.86
N CYS A 494 -26.54 -2.51 -18.99
CA CYS A 494 -25.89 -3.45 -18.08
C CYS A 494 -26.03 -4.88 -18.59
N TYR A 495 -24.98 -5.70 -18.47
CA TYR A 495 -25.06 -7.15 -18.63
C TYR A 495 -24.45 -7.85 -17.42
N ILE A 496 -25.11 -8.92 -16.99
CA ILE A 496 -24.76 -9.69 -15.80
C ILE A 496 -24.04 -10.97 -16.20
N ILE A 497 -22.94 -11.28 -15.50
CA ILE A 497 -22.21 -12.54 -15.61
C ILE A 497 -22.11 -13.21 -14.24
N SER A 498 -22.44 -14.50 -14.17
CA SER A 498 -22.42 -15.33 -12.95
C SER A 498 -21.46 -16.52 -13.04
N ALA A 499 -20.68 -16.58 -14.12
CA ALA A 499 -19.59 -17.50 -14.34
C ALA A 499 -18.43 -16.75 -15.04
N PRO A 500 -17.19 -17.24 -14.93
CA PRO A 500 -16.11 -16.80 -15.81
C PRO A 500 -16.37 -17.24 -17.26
N GLY A 501 -15.68 -16.66 -18.22
CA GLY A 501 -15.82 -17.03 -19.63
C GLY A 501 -15.48 -15.93 -20.64
N TYR A 502 -15.51 -16.32 -21.91
CA TYR A 502 -15.35 -15.44 -23.06
C TYR A 502 -16.73 -14.94 -23.50
N TYR A 503 -16.93 -13.64 -23.40
CA TYR A 503 -18.22 -12.98 -23.57
C TYR A 503 -18.18 -11.97 -24.71
N SER A 504 -19.35 -11.65 -25.25
CA SER A 504 -19.49 -10.66 -26.32
C SER A 504 -20.81 -9.90 -26.29
N LEU A 505 -20.77 -8.66 -26.81
CA LEU A 505 -21.91 -7.75 -26.93
C LEU A 505 -22.08 -7.28 -28.39
N PRO A 506 -23.30 -7.23 -28.94
CA PRO A 506 -23.54 -6.64 -30.25
C PRO A 506 -23.43 -5.11 -30.18
N LEU A 507 -22.94 -4.48 -31.26
CA LEU A 507 -22.84 -3.01 -31.32
C LEU A 507 -24.22 -2.35 -31.47
N VAL A 508 -24.90 -2.13 -30.33
CA VAL A 508 -26.27 -1.64 -30.22
C VAL A 508 -26.37 -0.56 -29.14
N TYR A 509 -27.15 0.49 -29.40
CA TYR A 509 -27.41 1.58 -28.45
C TYR A 509 -28.25 1.11 -27.25
N GLY A 510 -27.61 0.51 -26.25
CA GLY A 510 -28.26 0.07 -25.00
C GLY A 510 -29.52 -0.76 -25.25
N ASN A 511 -30.65 -0.30 -24.73
CA ASN A 511 -31.95 -0.96 -24.82
C ASN A 511 -32.66 -0.86 -26.20
N ALA A 512 -31.96 -0.45 -27.28
CA ALA A 512 -32.58 -0.20 -28.59
C ALA A 512 -33.23 -1.42 -29.28
N ARG A 513 -33.02 -2.65 -28.78
CA ARG A 513 -33.77 -3.85 -29.23
C ARG A 513 -34.90 -4.26 -28.29
N THR A 514 -35.00 -3.72 -27.07
CA THR A 514 -36.02 -4.09 -26.07
C THR A 514 -37.42 -3.69 -26.52
N ALA A 515 -37.63 -2.39 -26.79
CA ALA A 515 -38.93 -1.87 -27.24
C ALA A 515 -38.88 -1.26 -28.66
N GLY A 516 -37.88 -1.66 -29.47
CA GLY A 516 -37.69 -1.20 -30.84
C GLY A 516 -37.48 0.31 -30.94
N GLU A 517 -38.10 0.96 -31.93
CA GLU A 517 -38.03 2.43 -32.10
C GLU A 517 -38.44 3.20 -30.84
N SER A 518 -39.38 2.67 -30.04
CA SER A 518 -39.85 3.38 -28.84
C SER A 518 -38.74 3.57 -27.80
N SER A 519 -37.72 2.71 -27.75
CA SER A 519 -36.57 2.89 -26.83
C SER A 519 -35.68 4.09 -27.17
N TYR A 520 -35.74 4.62 -28.39
CA TYR A 520 -34.99 5.83 -28.80
C TYR A 520 -35.90 6.93 -29.38
N LYS A 521 -37.22 6.83 -29.19
CA LYS A 521 -38.18 7.77 -29.74
C LYS A 521 -39.47 7.85 -28.94
N TYR A 522 -39.92 9.06 -28.64
CA TYR A 522 -41.27 9.31 -28.14
C TYR A 522 -42.29 9.08 -29.26
N LEU A 523 -43.22 8.14 -29.04
CA LEU A 523 -44.27 7.76 -29.99
C LEU A 523 -45.68 8.18 -29.51
N GLY A 524 -45.78 8.91 -28.40
CA GLY A 524 -47.06 9.37 -27.88
C GLY A 524 -47.70 10.46 -28.75
N THR A 525 -49.02 10.58 -28.65
CA THR A 525 -49.84 11.43 -29.55
C THR A 525 -50.09 12.85 -29.03
N LYS A 526 -49.40 13.26 -27.96
CA LYS A 526 -49.55 14.60 -27.37
C LYS A 526 -48.87 15.63 -28.26
N GLU A 527 -49.55 16.72 -28.58
CA GLU A 527 -48.88 17.86 -29.22
C GLU A 527 -47.97 18.54 -28.19
N LEU A 528 -46.68 18.62 -28.54
CA LEU A 528 -45.65 19.26 -27.73
C LEU A 528 -45.19 20.51 -28.52
N PRO A 529 -45.54 21.74 -28.09
CA PRO A 529 -45.03 22.96 -28.69
C PRO A 529 -43.50 23.01 -28.71
N ASN A 530 -42.93 23.67 -29.73
CA ASN A 530 -41.49 23.61 -30.00
C ASN A 530 -40.65 24.67 -29.26
N ASP A 531 -41.25 25.78 -28.82
CA ASP A 531 -40.50 26.95 -28.36
C ASP A 531 -41.06 27.59 -27.06
N ASP A 532 -42.19 27.13 -26.50
CA ASP A 532 -42.71 27.62 -25.22
C ASP A 532 -43.67 26.61 -24.52
N GLU A 533 -44.09 26.93 -23.29
CA GLU A 533 -44.89 26.10 -22.36
C GLU A 533 -44.23 24.79 -21.85
N GLU A 534 -44.92 24.08 -20.95
CA GLU A 534 -44.33 23.04 -20.09
C GLU A 534 -43.75 21.81 -20.83
N ASN A 535 -44.05 21.65 -22.12
CA ASN A 535 -43.76 20.46 -22.91
C ASN A 535 -42.31 20.37 -23.45
N HIS A 536 -41.52 21.46 -23.41
CA HIS A 536 -40.14 21.51 -23.96
C HIS A 536 -39.07 20.73 -23.15
N ARG A 537 -39.46 19.60 -22.56
CA ARG A 537 -38.61 18.70 -21.75
C ARG A 537 -38.75 17.22 -22.14
N VAL A 538 -39.60 16.89 -23.11
CA VAL A 538 -39.70 15.55 -23.69
C VAL A 538 -38.73 15.50 -24.88
N LEU A 539 -37.65 14.74 -24.74
CA LEU A 539 -36.74 14.43 -25.83
C LEU A 539 -37.47 13.53 -26.84
N ARG A 540 -37.92 14.11 -27.96
CA ARG A 540 -38.67 13.38 -28.99
C ARG A 540 -37.86 12.27 -29.64
N ASP A 541 -36.67 12.61 -30.10
CA ASP A 541 -35.75 11.72 -30.79
C ASP A 541 -34.45 11.64 -29.97
N PHE A 542 -34.05 10.44 -29.57
CA PHE A 542 -32.90 10.23 -28.70
C PHE A 542 -31.59 10.32 -29.50
N VAL A 543 -30.48 10.63 -28.84
CA VAL A 543 -29.25 11.08 -29.50
C VAL A 543 -28.02 10.26 -29.13
N ASN A 544 -27.07 10.22 -30.05
CA ASN A 544 -25.82 9.48 -29.94
C ASN A 544 -24.70 10.34 -29.30
N HIS A 545 -23.46 9.84 -29.37
CA HIS A 545 -22.29 10.50 -28.82
C HIS A 545 -21.93 11.86 -29.47
N GLU A 546 -22.41 12.19 -30.66
CA GLU A 546 -22.27 13.53 -31.26
C GLU A 546 -23.43 14.49 -30.92
N ASN A 547 -24.48 14.02 -30.23
CA ASN A 547 -25.80 14.65 -30.09
C ASN A 547 -26.66 14.64 -31.37
N GLU A 548 -26.37 13.75 -32.32
CA GLU A 548 -27.20 13.52 -33.50
C GLU A 548 -28.24 12.42 -33.27
N VAL A 549 -29.36 12.52 -33.99
CA VAL A 549 -30.53 11.65 -33.80
C VAL A 549 -30.23 10.20 -34.16
N ILE A 550 -30.55 9.28 -33.25
CA ILE A 550 -30.48 7.84 -33.48
C ILE A 550 -31.68 7.41 -34.33
N THR A 551 -31.39 6.93 -35.54
CA THR A 551 -32.38 6.52 -36.55
C THR A 551 -32.51 5.00 -36.68
N GLY A 552 -31.80 4.24 -35.85
CA GLY A 552 -31.81 2.78 -35.84
C GLY A 552 -30.94 2.22 -34.71
N ALA A 553 -31.19 0.97 -34.31
CA ALA A 553 -30.64 0.41 -33.08
C ALA A 553 -29.12 0.16 -33.07
N ASN A 554 -28.49 -0.05 -34.23
CA ASN A 554 -27.09 -0.47 -34.31
C ASN A 554 -26.13 0.74 -34.31
N ILE A 555 -25.01 0.62 -33.59
CA ILE A 555 -23.90 1.59 -33.62
C ILE A 555 -23.08 1.35 -34.89
N THR A 556 -22.54 2.40 -35.50
CA THR A 556 -21.65 2.33 -36.67
C THR A 556 -20.37 3.14 -36.45
N GLY A 557 -19.34 2.92 -37.27
CA GLY A 557 -18.08 3.66 -37.19
C GLY A 557 -17.11 3.22 -36.07
N ALA A 558 -17.43 2.16 -35.33
CA ALA A 558 -16.52 1.54 -34.37
C ALA A 558 -15.29 0.93 -35.08
N THR A 559 -14.12 1.00 -34.45
CA THR A 559 -12.84 0.51 -34.97
C THR A 559 -12.02 -0.26 -33.94
N ASP A 560 -12.21 0.01 -32.65
CA ASP A 560 -11.74 -0.85 -31.56
C ASP A 560 -12.73 -0.87 -30.40
N ALA A 561 -12.40 -1.69 -29.39
CA ALA A 561 -13.02 -1.66 -28.08
C ALA A 561 -11.92 -1.52 -27.02
N VAL A 562 -12.29 -1.09 -25.81
CA VAL A 562 -11.36 -0.86 -24.70
C VAL A 562 -12.07 -0.98 -23.34
N LEU A 563 -11.32 -1.36 -22.30
CA LEU A 563 -11.74 -1.19 -20.91
C LEU A 563 -11.64 0.29 -20.52
N ILE A 564 -12.71 0.85 -19.94
CA ILE A 564 -12.69 2.19 -19.36
C ILE A 564 -12.22 2.11 -17.91
N TRP A 565 -12.92 1.34 -17.08
CA TRP A 565 -12.55 1.10 -15.68
C TRP A 565 -13.15 -0.20 -15.16
N GLN A 566 -12.57 -0.76 -14.11
CA GLN A 566 -13.16 -1.84 -13.29
C GLN A 566 -12.83 -1.66 -11.81
N ASP A 567 -13.74 -2.04 -10.91
CA ASP A 567 -13.55 -1.95 -9.44
C ASP A 567 -13.02 -3.24 -8.80
N ALA A 568 -12.90 -4.31 -9.60
CA ALA A 568 -12.27 -5.57 -9.24
C ALA A 568 -11.06 -5.81 -10.17
N PRO A 569 -9.88 -6.15 -9.64
CA PRO A 569 -8.66 -6.27 -10.44
C PRO A 569 -8.71 -7.48 -11.38
N GLU A 570 -8.41 -7.25 -12.66
CA GLU A 570 -8.41 -8.26 -13.75
C GLU A 570 -9.74 -9.02 -13.94
N LEU A 571 -10.87 -8.47 -13.46
CA LEU A 571 -12.20 -9.09 -13.61
C LEU A 571 -12.62 -9.21 -15.09
N VAL A 572 -12.31 -8.19 -15.88
CA VAL A 572 -12.50 -8.13 -17.34
C VAL A 572 -11.15 -7.84 -18.00
N THR A 573 -10.80 -8.67 -18.98
CA THR A 573 -9.56 -8.62 -19.76
C THR A 573 -9.83 -8.88 -21.25
N GLU A 574 -8.81 -8.79 -22.11
CA GLU A 574 -8.91 -9.01 -23.56
C GLU A 574 -10.02 -8.20 -24.28
N VAL A 575 -10.34 -6.99 -23.81
CA VAL A 575 -11.40 -6.17 -24.42
C VAL A 575 -11.00 -5.75 -25.84
N LYS A 576 -11.74 -6.25 -26.84
CA LYS A 576 -11.43 -6.08 -28.27
C LYS A 576 -12.68 -6.07 -29.14
N LEU A 577 -12.58 -5.49 -30.33
CA LEU A 577 -13.65 -5.52 -31.34
C LEU A 577 -13.34 -6.61 -32.37
N ASP A 578 -14.32 -7.49 -32.63
CA ASP A 578 -14.23 -8.53 -33.65
C ASP A 578 -15.51 -8.52 -34.50
N GLY A 579 -15.36 -8.17 -35.78
CA GLY A 579 -16.48 -7.86 -36.66
C GLY A 579 -17.37 -6.75 -36.10
N ASN A 580 -18.62 -7.11 -35.76
CA ASN A 580 -19.60 -6.20 -35.14
C ASN A 580 -19.98 -6.65 -33.71
N MET A 581 -19.04 -7.29 -33.00
CA MET A 581 -19.17 -7.70 -31.61
C MET A 581 -18.00 -7.16 -30.79
N LEU A 582 -18.28 -6.46 -29.70
CA LEU A 582 -17.29 -6.26 -28.62
C LEU A 582 -17.09 -7.61 -27.93
N LYS A 583 -15.85 -8.02 -27.66
CA LYS A 583 -15.48 -9.26 -26.97
C LYS A 583 -14.62 -8.97 -25.75
N PHE A 584 -14.71 -9.81 -24.71
CA PHE A 584 -13.85 -9.78 -23.52
C PHE A 584 -13.75 -11.16 -22.84
N HIS A 585 -12.79 -11.33 -21.94
CA HIS A 585 -12.61 -12.52 -21.10
C HIS A 585 -12.71 -12.14 -19.63
N ALA A 586 -13.64 -12.78 -18.90
CA ALA A 586 -13.70 -12.76 -17.45
C ALA A 586 -13.05 -14.04 -16.91
N ARG A 587 -11.86 -13.92 -16.31
CA ARG A 587 -10.98 -15.06 -16.00
C ARG A 587 -11.44 -15.84 -14.77
N ALA A 588 -11.46 -17.17 -14.85
CA ALA A 588 -11.80 -18.02 -13.70
C ALA A 588 -10.94 -17.79 -12.44
N ASP A 589 -9.65 -17.44 -12.61
CA ASP A 589 -8.74 -17.17 -11.49
C ASP A 589 -8.84 -15.73 -10.93
N ARG A 590 -9.75 -14.90 -11.46
CA ARG A 590 -10.02 -13.50 -11.04
C ARG A 590 -11.49 -13.20 -10.75
N PHE A 591 -12.36 -14.20 -10.85
CA PHE A 591 -13.81 -14.00 -10.91
C PHE A 591 -14.46 -13.76 -9.55
N VAL A 592 -14.31 -12.54 -9.02
CA VAL A 592 -14.99 -12.01 -7.82
C VAL A 592 -16.25 -11.20 -8.20
N GLN A 593 -17.07 -10.81 -7.21
CA GLN A 593 -18.09 -9.78 -7.45
C GLN A 593 -17.41 -8.46 -7.84
N GLY A 594 -17.93 -7.77 -8.86
CA GLY A 594 -17.39 -6.49 -9.29
C GLY A 594 -18.03 -5.91 -10.54
N ASN A 595 -17.69 -4.66 -10.81
CA ASN A 595 -18.21 -3.82 -11.88
C ASN A 595 -17.09 -3.44 -12.84
N ALA A 596 -17.37 -3.49 -14.14
CA ALA A 596 -16.49 -2.98 -15.19
C ALA A 596 -17.30 -2.17 -16.23
N VAL A 597 -16.65 -1.21 -16.89
CA VAL A 597 -17.21 -0.48 -18.03
C VAL A 597 -16.33 -0.71 -19.25
N VAL A 598 -16.93 -1.25 -20.31
CA VAL A 598 -16.29 -1.48 -21.61
C VAL A 598 -16.92 -0.60 -22.68
N ALA A 599 -16.14 -0.16 -23.66
CA ALA A 599 -16.58 0.80 -24.67
C ALA A 599 -16.08 0.44 -26.07
N VAL A 600 -16.74 0.99 -27.11
CA VAL A 600 -16.23 1.02 -28.49
C VAL A 600 -15.84 2.43 -28.91
N ARG A 601 -14.79 2.54 -29.75
CA ARG A 601 -14.26 3.83 -30.22
C ARG A 601 -14.11 3.88 -31.74
N ASN A 602 -14.25 5.07 -32.31
CA ASN A 602 -13.94 5.32 -33.73
C ASN A 602 -12.42 5.45 -33.96
N SER A 603 -12.03 5.68 -35.21
CA SER A 603 -10.62 5.83 -35.61
C SER A 603 -9.88 6.97 -34.91
N ALA A 604 -10.60 8.00 -34.43
CA ALA A 604 -10.08 9.10 -33.64
C ALA A 604 -10.05 8.83 -32.12
N LYS A 605 -10.33 7.58 -31.71
CA LYS A 605 -10.42 7.11 -30.31
C LYS A 605 -11.48 7.79 -29.45
N VAL A 606 -12.46 8.46 -30.07
CA VAL A 606 -13.65 8.97 -29.37
C VAL A 606 -14.58 7.79 -29.08
N ILE A 607 -15.10 7.72 -27.85
CA ILE A 607 -16.05 6.69 -27.40
C ILE A 607 -17.42 6.93 -28.02
N LEU A 608 -17.97 5.89 -28.66
CA LEU A 608 -19.27 5.94 -29.34
C LEU A 608 -20.41 5.48 -28.43
N TRP A 609 -20.10 4.46 -27.61
CA TRP A 609 -20.97 3.91 -26.58
C TRP A 609 -20.15 3.08 -25.60
N SER A 610 -20.75 2.82 -24.44
CA SER A 610 -20.18 2.06 -23.32
C SER A 610 -21.28 1.27 -22.61
N TRP A 611 -20.89 0.11 -22.06
CA TRP A 611 -21.74 -0.83 -21.35
C TRP A 611 -21.13 -1.19 -20.00
N HIS A 612 -21.99 -1.40 -19.01
CA HIS A 612 -21.66 -1.93 -17.69
C HIS A 612 -21.67 -3.46 -17.73
N ILE A 613 -20.57 -4.08 -17.32
CA ILE A 613 -20.49 -5.51 -17.02
C ILE A 613 -20.50 -5.66 -15.50
N TRP A 614 -21.37 -6.53 -14.98
CA TRP A 614 -21.45 -6.82 -13.55
C TRP A 614 -21.29 -8.31 -13.29
N ALA A 615 -20.22 -8.67 -12.58
CA ALA A 615 -20.02 -10.02 -12.08
C ALA A 615 -20.75 -10.19 -10.74
N THR A 616 -21.66 -11.16 -10.67
CA THR A 616 -22.40 -11.43 -9.43
C THR A 616 -22.93 -12.88 -9.33
N ASN A 617 -23.01 -13.37 -8.10
CA ASN A 617 -23.62 -14.65 -7.73
C ASN A 617 -25.14 -14.56 -7.47
N TYR A 618 -25.70 -13.34 -7.42
CA TYR A 618 -27.14 -13.12 -7.30
C TYR A 618 -27.90 -13.58 -8.56
N LYS A 619 -29.10 -14.13 -8.39
CA LYS A 619 -29.93 -14.65 -9.49
C LYS A 619 -30.83 -13.58 -10.10
N TRP A 620 -30.46 -13.13 -11.30
CA TRP A 620 -31.23 -12.19 -12.13
C TRP A 620 -31.98 -12.91 -13.28
N ASP A 621 -32.43 -14.14 -13.02
CA ASP A 621 -33.44 -14.86 -13.82
C ASP A 621 -34.88 -14.56 -13.34
N GLY A 622 -34.98 -13.75 -12.29
CA GLY A 622 -36.19 -13.44 -11.55
C GLY A 622 -36.83 -14.62 -10.83
N SER A 623 -36.05 -15.65 -10.48
CA SER A 623 -36.39 -16.65 -9.46
C SER A 623 -36.18 -16.13 -8.03
N ALA A 624 -35.40 -15.06 -7.87
CA ALA A 624 -35.11 -14.37 -6.62
C ALA A 624 -35.73 -12.96 -6.53
N ASP A 625 -36.65 -12.61 -7.44
CA ASP A 625 -37.38 -11.34 -7.39
C ASP A 625 -38.27 -11.26 -6.14
N ILE A 626 -38.37 -10.05 -5.60
CA ILE A 626 -39.08 -9.74 -4.36
C ILE A 626 -40.40 -9.05 -4.71
N HIS A 627 -41.52 -9.68 -4.36
CA HIS A 627 -42.85 -9.20 -4.73
C HIS A 627 -43.42 -8.15 -3.76
N THR A 628 -44.05 -7.11 -4.32
CA THR A 628 -44.85 -6.12 -3.60
C THR A 628 -45.99 -5.59 -4.47
N LYS A 629 -46.81 -4.69 -3.92
CA LYS A 629 -47.84 -3.92 -4.62
C LYS A 629 -47.70 -2.44 -4.30
N SER A 630 -48.11 -1.53 -5.17
CA SER A 630 -48.27 -0.12 -4.78
C SER A 630 -49.44 0.09 -3.82
N ARG A 631 -49.38 1.15 -2.99
CA ARG A 631 -50.51 1.62 -2.14
C ARG A 631 -51.40 2.66 -2.85
N SER A 632 -51.09 3.06 -4.08
CA SER A 632 -52.01 3.90 -4.84
C SER A 632 -53.33 3.15 -5.08
N THR A 633 -54.38 3.90 -5.42
CA THR A 633 -55.68 3.39 -5.87
C THR A 633 -55.62 2.46 -7.10
N LEU A 634 -54.46 2.38 -7.78
CA LEU A 634 -54.22 1.46 -8.90
C LEU A 634 -53.64 0.09 -8.46
N ALA A 635 -53.07 0.00 -7.25
CA ALA A 635 -52.65 -1.23 -6.57
C ALA A 635 -51.87 -2.27 -7.42
N LYS A 636 -50.98 -1.79 -8.29
CA LYS A 636 -50.22 -2.62 -9.24
C LYS A 636 -49.21 -3.51 -8.53
N ASP A 637 -49.01 -4.71 -9.04
CA ASP A 637 -47.93 -5.62 -8.64
C ASP A 637 -46.57 -5.18 -9.19
N TYR A 638 -45.53 -5.33 -8.38
CA TYR A 638 -44.14 -5.08 -8.75
C TYR A 638 -43.24 -6.21 -8.24
N TYR A 639 -42.20 -6.52 -9.02
CA TYR A 639 -41.21 -7.54 -8.73
C TYR A 639 -39.84 -6.87 -8.70
N PHE A 640 -39.34 -6.53 -7.51
CA PHE A 640 -38.02 -5.92 -7.35
C PHE A 640 -36.91 -6.94 -7.53
N ALA A 641 -35.82 -6.53 -8.17
CA ALA A 641 -34.61 -7.33 -8.28
C ALA A 641 -34.03 -7.73 -6.90
N PRO A 642 -33.25 -8.83 -6.80
CA PRO A 642 -32.77 -9.37 -5.52
C PRO A 642 -31.85 -8.42 -4.74
N CYS A 643 -31.08 -7.57 -5.42
CA CYS A 643 -30.16 -6.60 -4.84
C CYS A 643 -30.11 -5.30 -5.68
N ASN A 644 -29.35 -4.30 -5.23
CA ASN A 644 -29.12 -3.09 -6.02
C ASN A 644 -28.29 -3.40 -7.27
N LEU A 645 -28.46 -2.60 -8.33
CA LEU A 645 -27.72 -2.78 -9.59
C LEU A 645 -26.22 -2.56 -9.37
N GLY A 646 -25.38 -3.55 -9.71
CA GLY A 646 -23.93 -3.49 -9.50
C GLY A 646 -23.47 -3.78 -8.07
N TYR A 647 -24.34 -4.33 -7.21
CA TYR A 647 -24.03 -4.60 -5.80
C TYR A 647 -22.97 -5.71 -5.60
N CYS A 648 -22.00 -5.43 -4.75
CA CYS A 648 -21.02 -6.38 -4.21
C CYS A 648 -21.28 -6.60 -2.72
N ASP A 649 -21.12 -7.83 -2.23
CA ASP A 649 -21.41 -8.19 -0.84
C ASP A 649 -20.47 -7.49 0.16
N PRO A 650 -20.89 -7.35 1.43
CA PRO A 650 -19.98 -6.97 2.51
C PRO A 650 -18.76 -7.90 2.60
N HIS A 651 -17.58 -7.32 2.83
CA HIS A 651 -16.32 -8.04 2.97
C HIS A 651 -15.35 -7.35 3.94
N GLY A 652 -14.47 -8.16 4.53
CA GLY A 652 -13.36 -7.71 5.38
C GLY A 652 -12.28 -6.95 4.62
N GLY A 653 -11.21 -6.61 5.32
CA GLY A 653 -10.05 -5.94 4.75
C GLY A 653 -8.76 -6.69 5.04
N ASN A 654 -7.77 -6.50 4.17
CA ASN A 654 -6.41 -6.96 4.37
C ASN A 654 -5.47 -5.76 4.09
N PRO A 655 -4.52 -5.44 4.98
CA PRO A 655 -3.56 -4.37 4.71
C PRO A 655 -2.65 -4.77 3.55
N ALA A 656 -2.11 -3.77 2.84
CA ALA A 656 -1.01 -3.99 1.91
C ALA A 656 0.17 -4.70 2.63
N ARG A 657 0.79 -5.66 1.95
CA ARG A 657 1.86 -6.52 2.49
C ARG A 657 2.92 -6.79 1.44
N ASP A 658 4.14 -7.08 1.88
CA ASP A 658 5.20 -7.56 0.98
C ASP A 658 5.18 -9.09 0.87
N ILE A 659 5.60 -9.60 -0.29
CA ILE A 659 5.87 -11.00 -0.56
C ILE A 659 7.37 -11.14 -0.82
N THR A 660 8.05 -11.98 -0.03
CA THR A 660 9.45 -12.33 -0.27
C THR A 660 9.56 -13.74 -0.84
N LEU A 661 10.59 -13.97 -1.66
CA LEU A 661 10.83 -15.24 -2.34
C LEU A 661 12.20 -15.81 -1.95
N ARG A 662 12.31 -17.14 -1.85
CA ARG A 662 13.60 -17.84 -1.69
C ARG A 662 13.61 -19.14 -2.48
N VAL A 663 14.80 -19.58 -2.89
CA VAL A 663 15.02 -20.93 -3.41
C VAL A 663 15.65 -21.78 -2.31
N GLU A 664 14.96 -22.84 -1.90
CA GLU A 664 15.48 -23.83 -0.95
C GLU A 664 16.06 -25.01 -1.72
N PHE A 665 17.38 -25.12 -1.76
CA PHE A 665 18.11 -26.21 -2.40
C PHE A 665 18.29 -27.39 -1.45
N GLU A 666 18.20 -28.60 -1.98
CA GLU A 666 18.55 -29.85 -1.31
C GLU A 666 19.94 -30.31 -1.77
N LEU A 667 20.82 -30.68 -0.82
CA LEU A 667 22.16 -31.15 -1.15
C LEU A 667 22.18 -32.66 -1.48
N PRO A 668 23.25 -33.19 -2.10
CA PRO A 668 23.35 -34.60 -2.48
C PRO A 668 23.29 -35.63 -1.33
N ASP A 669 23.20 -35.19 -0.07
CA ASP A 669 22.98 -36.05 1.10
C ASP A 669 21.48 -36.37 1.34
N GLY A 670 20.57 -35.70 0.63
CA GLY A 670 19.11 -35.84 0.77
C GLY A 670 18.58 -35.39 2.13
N LYS A 671 19.32 -34.55 2.85
CA LYS A 671 18.99 -34.10 4.22
C LYS A 671 19.31 -32.63 4.46
N THR A 672 20.48 -32.18 4.04
CA THR A 672 20.93 -30.80 4.22
C THR A 672 20.26 -29.90 3.20
N LYS A 673 19.69 -28.80 3.70
CA LYS A 673 19.06 -27.77 2.88
C LYS A 673 19.78 -26.44 3.03
N LYS A 674 19.91 -25.71 1.91
CA LYS A 674 20.46 -24.34 1.88
C LYS A 674 19.50 -23.42 1.14
N SER A 675 19.14 -22.30 1.77
CA SER A 675 18.23 -21.31 1.17
C SER A 675 18.98 -20.11 0.59
N VAL A 676 18.54 -19.63 -0.56
CA VAL A 676 18.97 -18.36 -1.17
C VAL A 676 17.76 -17.44 -1.29
N ALA A 677 17.77 -16.31 -0.60
CA ALA A 677 16.74 -15.28 -0.73
C ALA A 677 16.89 -14.56 -2.08
N LEU A 678 15.76 -14.28 -2.74
CA LEU A 678 15.72 -13.57 -4.02
C LEU A 678 15.47 -12.07 -3.75
N PRO A 679 16.33 -11.15 -4.22
CA PRO A 679 16.31 -9.74 -3.79
C PRO A 679 15.19 -8.88 -4.41
N ILE A 680 14.25 -9.48 -5.15
CA ILE A 680 13.12 -8.77 -5.76
C ILE A 680 12.11 -8.36 -4.68
N LYS A 681 11.86 -7.05 -4.54
CA LYS A 681 10.84 -6.51 -3.61
C LYS A 681 9.47 -6.54 -4.31
N ILE A 682 8.57 -7.41 -3.86
CA ILE A 682 7.20 -7.54 -4.39
C ILE A 682 6.20 -7.08 -3.33
N SER A 683 5.48 -5.99 -3.60
CA SER A 683 4.39 -5.51 -2.73
C SER A 683 3.02 -5.94 -3.28
N GLN A 684 2.07 -6.19 -2.40
CA GLN A 684 0.71 -6.59 -2.72
C GLN A 684 -0.32 -5.61 -2.16
N ASP A 685 -1.20 -5.13 -3.03
CA ASP A 685 -2.16 -4.04 -2.75
C ASP A 685 -3.11 -4.31 -1.57
N GLU A 686 -3.59 -3.24 -0.94
CA GLU A 686 -4.61 -3.26 0.13
C GLU A 686 -6.00 -3.72 -0.38
N ILE A 687 -6.71 -4.50 0.44
CA ILE A 687 -8.18 -4.61 0.38
C ILE A 687 -8.78 -3.74 1.49
N VAL A 688 -9.44 -2.64 1.11
CA VAL A 688 -10.27 -1.84 2.02
C VAL A 688 -11.53 -2.63 2.36
N ALA A 689 -11.86 -2.79 3.65
CA ALA A 689 -13.12 -3.40 4.06
C ALA A 689 -14.33 -2.54 3.65
N SER A 690 -15.42 -3.16 3.21
CA SER A 690 -16.71 -2.48 3.02
C SER A 690 -17.82 -3.19 3.78
N ILE A 691 -18.22 -2.62 4.92
CA ILE A 691 -19.10 -3.30 5.89
C ILE A 691 -20.58 -3.36 5.45
N ALA A 692 -20.99 -2.52 4.51
CA ALA A 692 -22.32 -2.58 3.88
C ALA A 692 -22.31 -3.17 2.46
N GLY A 693 -21.17 -3.69 2.01
CA GLY A 693 -20.92 -3.93 0.59
C GLY A 693 -20.75 -2.62 -0.17
N ASP A 694 -20.93 -2.63 -1.48
CA ASP A 694 -20.87 -1.43 -2.32
C ASP A 694 -21.72 -1.58 -3.59
N ASN A 695 -22.07 -0.49 -4.25
CA ASN A 695 -22.64 -0.51 -5.61
C ASN A 695 -22.22 0.77 -6.37
N PRO A 696 -22.22 0.76 -7.72
CA PRO A 696 -22.00 1.97 -8.50
C PRO A 696 -23.14 2.98 -8.34
N PHE A 697 -22.90 4.20 -8.79
CA PHE A 697 -23.86 5.30 -8.75
C PHE A 697 -24.24 5.80 -10.15
N TYR A 698 -25.47 6.26 -10.33
CA TYR A 698 -26.00 6.75 -11.61
C TYR A 698 -26.58 8.16 -11.44
N GLN A 699 -26.25 9.08 -12.35
CA GLN A 699 -26.87 10.40 -12.39
C GLN A 699 -28.15 10.35 -13.25
N TRP A 700 -29.14 11.22 -12.97
CA TRP A 700 -30.46 11.19 -13.62
C TRP A 700 -30.35 11.15 -15.15
N GLY A 701 -30.75 10.04 -15.76
CA GLY A 701 -30.74 9.87 -17.22
C GLY A 701 -29.41 9.44 -17.85
N ARG A 702 -28.36 9.17 -17.07
CA ARG A 702 -27.16 8.50 -17.59
C ARG A 702 -27.32 6.98 -17.54
N LYS A 703 -26.77 6.30 -18.55
CA LYS A 703 -26.58 4.84 -18.56
C LYS A 703 -25.32 4.38 -17.81
N ASP A 704 -24.36 5.29 -17.64
CA ASP A 704 -23.00 4.93 -17.21
C ASP A 704 -22.88 4.88 -15.68
N PRO A 705 -22.43 3.76 -15.11
CA PRO A 705 -22.13 3.67 -13.68
C PRO A 705 -20.92 4.52 -13.31
N MET A 706 -20.95 5.06 -12.10
CA MET A 706 -19.88 5.84 -11.48
C MET A 706 -19.32 5.08 -10.28
N LEU A 707 -18.03 5.30 -9.98
CA LEU A 707 -17.25 4.52 -9.01
C LEU A 707 -17.91 4.42 -7.60
N PRO A 708 -18.06 3.19 -7.05
CA PRO A 708 -18.60 2.98 -5.70
C PRO A 708 -17.80 3.68 -4.59
N GLY A 709 -18.44 3.84 -3.44
CA GLY A 709 -17.79 4.18 -2.18
C GLY A 709 -17.73 2.95 -1.27
N VAL A 710 -16.63 2.80 -0.53
CA VAL A 710 -16.44 1.79 0.51
C VAL A 710 -16.23 2.45 1.86
N TYR A 711 -16.64 1.79 2.94
CA TYR A 711 -16.41 2.31 4.29
C TYR A 711 -16.31 1.20 5.34
N ASN A 712 -15.58 1.51 6.41
CA ASN A 712 -15.34 0.67 7.57
C ASN A 712 -15.25 1.56 8.82
N ARG A 713 -15.03 0.99 10.01
CA ARG A 713 -15.01 1.79 11.24
C ARG A 713 -13.92 2.87 11.26
N ALA A 714 -12.74 2.60 10.71
CA ALA A 714 -11.63 3.56 10.68
C ALA A 714 -11.95 4.80 9.82
N ILE A 715 -12.59 4.62 8.66
CA ILE A 715 -13.06 5.70 7.78
C ILE A 715 -14.14 6.53 8.49
N LEU A 716 -15.09 5.86 9.17
CA LEU A 716 -16.16 6.53 9.93
C LEU A 716 -15.63 7.33 11.14
N ASP A 717 -14.63 6.81 11.85
CA ASP A 717 -14.03 7.48 13.01
C ASP A 717 -13.09 8.63 12.60
N TRP A 718 -12.39 8.53 11.46
CA TRP A 718 -11.70 9.68 10.85
C TRP A 718 -12.68 10.79 10.47
N ALA A 719 -13.77 10.45 9.77
CA ALA A 719 -14.74 11.43 9.30
C ALA A 719 -15.40 12.22 10.45
N LYS A 720 -15.59 11.61 11.64
CA LYS A 720 -16.08 12.31 12.84
C LYS A 720 -15.20 13.49 13.28
N GLY A 721 -13.91 13.49 12.91
CA GLY A 721 -12.99 14.61 13.14
C GLY A 721 -13.19 15.82 12.20
N LEU A 722 -13.91 15.67 11.08
CA LEU A 722 -14.08 16.73 10.08
C LEU A 722 -15.18 17.74 10.50
N PRO A 723 -14.87 19.03 10.72
CA PRO A 723 -15.85 19.99 11.22
C PRO A 723 -16.98 20.24 10.21
N HIS A 724 -18.23 19.98 10.60
CA HIS A 724 -19.45 20.16 9.78
C HIS A 724 -19.49 19.36 8.46
N LEU A 725 -18.66 18.32 8.38
CA LEU A 725 -18.40 17.51 7.18
C LEU A 725 -18.46 16.00 7.50
N GLN A 726 -18.78 15.63 8.75
CA GLN A 726 -18.66 14.27 9.29
C GLN A 726 -19.49 13.20 8.56
N THR A 727 -20.53 13.62 7.84
CA THR A 727 -21.33 12.73 6.99
C THR A 727 -21.12 12.98 5.50
N GLU A 728 -20.51 14.10 5.10
CA GLU A 728 -20.27 14.45 3.67
C GLU A 728 -19.07 13.72 3.08
N TYR A 729 -18.14 13.19 3.88
CA TYR A 729 -16.91 12.55 3.40
C TYR A 729 -16.64 11.19 4.09
N ASN A 730 -17.66 10.52 4.63
CA ASN A 730 -17.48 9.31 5.44
C ASN A 730 -17.44 8.00 4.63
N MET A 731 -17.01 8.08 3.37
CA MET A 731 -16.67 6.95 2.50
C MET A 731 -15.32 7.21 1.81
N LYS A 732 -14.53 6.15 1.59
CA LYS A 732 -13.36 6.15 0.69
C LYS A 732 -13.83 5.76 -0.71
N ASN A 733 -13.22 6.29 -1.77
CA ASN A 733 -13.44 5.77 -3.12
C ASN A 733 -13.02 4.29 -3.17
N LYS A 734 -13.83 3.41 -3.78
CA LYS A 734 -13.42 2.01 -4.03
C LYS A 734 -12.16 2.00 -4.90
N ALA A 735 -11.27 1.02 -4.68
CA ALA A 735 -10.15 0.81 -5.57
C ALA A 735 -10.65 0.55 -7.01
N TYR A 736 -9.92 1.04 -8.01
CA TYR A 736 -10.28 0.84 -9.41
C TYR A 736 -9.05 0.74 -10.29
N PHE A 737 -9.24 0.12 -11.45
CA PHE A 737 -8.18 -0.28 -12.36
C PHE A 737 -8.58 0.10 -13.79
N VAL A 738 -7.61 0.63 -14.54
CA VAL A 738 -7.77 1.08 -15.94
C VAL A 738 -6.58 0.58 -16.75
N ASP A 739 -6.81 0.18 -18.00
CA ASP A 739 -5.73 -0.18 -18.93
C ASP A 739 -5.05 1.06 -19.52
N ASP A 740 -5.77 2.19 -19.54
CA ASP A 740 -5.37 3.47 -20.12
C ASP A 740 -5.61 4.59 -19.10
N PRO A 741 -4.57 5.27 -18.59
CA PRO A 741 -4.70 6.33 -17.59
C PRO A 741 -5.62 7.49 -17.99
N GLN A 742 -5.93 7.69 -19.27
CA GLN A 742 -6.87 8.74 -19.69
C GLN A 742 -8.32 8.48 -19.22
N TYR A 743 -8.64 7.24 -18.82
CA TYR A 743 -9.94 6.84 -18.29
C TYR A 743 -9.99 6.77 -16.75
N ALA A 744 -8.98 7.32 -16.06
CA ALA A 744 -9.00 7.47 -14.62
C ALA A 744 -10.28 8.19 -14.14
N ILE A 745 -10.88 7.69 -13.07
CA ILE A 745 -12.16 8.19 -12.55
C ILE A 745 -11.96 9.61 -12.02
N ALA A 746 -12.65 10.58 -12.62
CA ALA A 746 -12.44 12.01 -12.40
C ALA A 746 -13.76 12.78 -12.20
N PRO A 747 -13.79 13.83 -11.35
CA PRO A 747 -14.90 14.76 -11.32
C PRO A 747 -14.77 15.74 -12.50
N ALA A 748 -15.90 16.06 -13.14
CA ALA A 748 -15.95 16.99 -14.26
C ALA A 748 -17.04 18.05 -14.03
N GLN A 749 -16.90 19.21 -14.67
CA GLN A 749 -17.84 20.32 -14.52
C GLN A 749 -19.19 19.98 -15.17
N SER A 750 -20.29 20.10 -14.40
CA SER A 750 -21.67 20.01 -14.91
C SER A 750 -21.97 21.02 -16.03
N GLY A 751 -23.08 20.80 -16.74
CA GLY A 751 -23.59 21.64 -17.83
C GLY A 751 -23.24 21.06 -19.21
N VAL A 752 -23.17 19.74 -19.33
CA VAL A 752 -22.69 19.06 -20.54
C VAL A 752 -23.81 18.50 -21.41
N SER A 753 -23.53 18.32 -22.70
CA SER A 753 -24.45 17.68 -23.63
C SER A 753 -24.58 16.16 -23.37
N ILE A 754 -25.65 15.53 -23.88
CA ILE A 754 -25.80 14.07 -23.80
C ILE A 754 -24.61 13.37 -24.46
N GLY A 755 -24.23 13.82 -25.66
CA GLY A 755 -23.10 13.28 -26.40
C GLY A 755 -21.78 13.38 -25.64
N THR A 756 -21.52 14.53 -25.00
CA THR A 756 -20.35 14.71 -24.12
C THR A 756 -20.31 13.67 -23.00
N SER A 757 -21.45 13.37 -22.37
CA SER A 757 -21.50 12.38 -21.27
C SER A 757 -21.35 10.93 -21.74
N ILE A 758 -21.77 10.61 -22.97
CA ILE A 758 -21.54 9.30 -23.61
C ILE A 758 -20.07 9.13 -23.98
N GLN A 759 -19.40 10.19 -24.44
CA GLN A 759 -17.97 10.18 -24.76
C GLN A 759 -17.08 10.03 -23.51
N ASN A 760 -17.60 10.34 -22.31
CA ASN A 760 -16.82 10.40 -21.07
C ASN A 760 -17.47 9.56 -19.93
N PRO A 761 -17.57 8.24 -20.08
CA PRO A 761 -18.22 7.36 -19.09
C PRO A 761 -17.41 7.17 -17.79
N HIS A 762 -16.21 7.73 -17.70
CA HIS A 762 -15.37 7.79 -16.49
C HIS A 762 -15.54 9.09 -15.68
N GLN A 763 -16.26 10.08 -16.20
CA GLN A 763 -16.44 11.39 -15.55
C GLN A 763 -17.73 11.47 -14.75
N PHE A 764 -17.63 11.94 -13.50
CA PHE A 764 -18.77 12.28 -12.65
C PHE A 764 -19.03 13.79 -12.69
N TYR A 765 -20.20 14.20 -13.18
CA TYR A 765 -20.49 15.60 -13.45
C TYR A 765 -21.06 16.32 -12.23
N MET A 766 -20.26 17.21 -11.65
CA MET A 766 -20.58 17.97 -10.43
C MET A 766 -20.10 19.42 -10.56
N SER A 767 -20.56 20.31 -9.67
CA SER A 767 -20.12 21.72 -9.66
C SER A 767 -19.71 22.19 -8.26
N LYS A 768 -19.02 23.33 -8.18
CA LYS A 768 -18.76 23.96 -6.88
C LYS A 768 -20.07 24.40 -6.22
N ARG A 769 -20.23 24.12 -4.92
CA ARG A 769 -21.32 24.64 -4.10
C ARG A 769 -21.15 26.16 -3.92
N PRO A 770 -22.14 26.99 -4.26
CA PRO A 770 -22.12 28.42 -3.97
C PRO A 770 -21.99 28.70 -2.46
N LYS A 771 -21.29 29.78 -2.07
CA LYS A 771 -21.18 30.21 -0.66
C LYS A 771 -22.53 30.54 0.00
N VAL A 772 -23.53 30.89 -0.81
CA VAL A 772 -24.93 31.09 -0.40
C VAL A 772 -25.79 30.47 -1.49
N ASP A 773 -26.67 29.52 -1.13
CA ASP A 773 -27.42 28.66 -2.06
C ASP A 773 -28.54 29.39 -2.88
N ASN A 774 -28.39 30.68 -3.22
CA ASN A 774 -29.46 31.47 -3.90
C ASN A 774 -29.05 32.73 -4.71
N TYR A 775 -27.77 33.13 -4.80
CA TYR A 775 -27.39 34.40 -5.47
C TYR A 775 -26.90 34.28 -6.93
N ASP A 776 -26.38 33.13 -7.34
CA ASP A 776 -25.99 32.86 -8.74
C ASP A 776 -26.86 31.73 -9.30
N LEU A 777 -27.77 32.11 -10.21
CA LEU A 777 -28.71 31.18 -10.85
C LEU A 777 -28.03 30.19 -11.80
N THR A 778 -26.87 30.55 -12.36
CA THR A 778 -26.10 29.65 -13.23
C THR A 778 -25.36 28.63 -12.37
N ALA A 779 -24.71 29.07 -11.29
CA ALA A 779 -24.01 28.16 -10.38
C ALA A 779 -24.96 27.19 -9.65
N ASP A 780 -26.14 27.64 -9.19
CA ASP A 780 -27.13 26.74 -8.60
C ASP A 780 -27.66 25.73 -9.64
N TYR A 781 -27.96 26.17 -10.86
CA TYR A 781 -28.38 25.28 -11.94
C TYR A 781 -27.33 24.19 -12.21
N LEU A 782 -26.07 24.57 -12.44
CA LEU A 782 -24.99 23.63 -12.76
C LEU A 782 -24.72 22.64 -11.61
N ARG A 783 -24.82 23.10 -10.36
CA ARG A 783 -24.73 22.22 -9.19
C ARG A 783 -25.87 21.20 -9.12
N ARG A 784 -27.05 21.52 -9.67
CA ARG A 784 -28.26 20.68 -9.55
C ARG A 784 -28.54 19.84 -10.79
N HIS A 785 -27.95 20.19 -11.93
CA HIS A 785 -28.12 19.53 -13.22
C HIS A 785 -26.77 19.25 -13.87
N TRP A 786 -26.44 17.97 -14.08
CA TRP A 786 -25.23 17.58 -14.80
C TRP A 786 -25.28 17.96 -16.28
N HIS A 787 -26.49 17.97 -16.84
CA HIS A 787 -26.81 18.19 -18.25
C HIS A 787 -27.07 19.67 -18.55
N ASP A 788 -26.66 20.15 -19.72
CA ASP A 788 -27.30 21.28 -20.41
C ASP A 788 -27.27 21.04 -21.93
N GLY A 789 -28.44 21.02 -22.54
CA GLY A 789 -28.62 20.80 -23.97
C GLY A 789 -28.94 22.04 -24.80
N ARG A 790 -28.99 23.25 -24.22
CA ARG A 790 -29.46 24.47 -24.94
C ARG A 790 -28.68 24.77 -26.22
N ASN A 791 -27.38 24.48 -26.23
CA ASN A 791 -26.48 24.71 -27.37
C ASN A 791 -26.42 23.52 -28.37
N THR A 792 -27.29 22.52 -28.22
CA THR A 792 -27.35 21.33 -29.10
C THR A 792 -28.53 21.42 -30.09
N ARG A 793 -28.58 20.48 -31.05
CA ARG A 793 -29.70 20.32 -31.98
C ARG A 793 -31.06 20.10 -31.28
N TYR A 794 -31.09 19.43 -30.13
CA TYR A 794 -32.32 19.14 -29.38
C TYR A 794 -32.73 20.26 -28.40
N LYS A 795 -31.88 21.26 -28.13
CA LYS A 795 -32.17 22.50 -27.36
C LYS A 795 -32.80 22.37 -25.96
N HIS A 796 -32.95 21.17 -25.39
CA HIS A 796 -33.57 20.99 -24.08
C HIS A 796 -32.63 21.37 -22.94
N HIS A 797 -33.07 22.29 -22.07
CA HIS A 797 -32.33 22.69 -20.86
C HIS A 797 -32.45 21.67 -19.71
N ALA A 798 -33.47 20.80 -19.69
CA ALA A 798 -33.47 19.57 -18.88
C ALA A 798 -34.53 18.63 -19.44
N ILE A 799 -34.29 17.32 -19.33
CA ILE A 799 -35.12 16.27 -19.95
C ILE A 799 -35.81 15.43 -18.88
N LEU A 800 -37.10 15.12 -19.11
CA LEU A 800 -37.96 14.36 -18.20
C LEU A 800 -38.07 12.87 -18.59
N ASN A 801 -38.03 12.55 -19.88
CA ASN A 801 -38.26 11.18 -20.39
C ASN A 801 -36.95 10.37 -20.52
N PHE A 802 -35.95 10.68 -19.71
CA PHE A 802 -34.58 10.18 -19.86
C PHE A 802 -34.44 8.65 -19.67
N TRP A 803 -35.26 8.04 -18.80
CA TRP A 803 -35.30 6.58 -18.56
C TRP A 803 -36.63 5.92 -18.94
N ASP A 804 -37.75 6.66 -18.95
CA ASP A 804 -39.01 6.25 -19.56
C ASP A 804 -39.25 7.02 -20.85
N SER A 805 -38.99 6.39 -22.00
CA SER A 805 -39.02 7.01 -23.33
C SER A 805 -40.36 7.67 -23.67
N GLN A 806 -41.44 7.08 -23.16
CA GLN A 806 -42.81 7.47 -23.45
C GLN A 806 -43.39 8.41 -22.39
N MET A 807 -42.60 8.91 -21.44
CA MET A 807 -43.07 9.90 -20.47
C MET A 807 -43.24 11.27 -21.13
N ASP A 808 -44.43 11.85 -20.97
CA ASP A 808 -44.82 13.17 -21.53
C ASP A 808 -45.48 14.09 -20.51
N GLU A 809 -45.46 13.67 -19.25
CA GLU A 809 -46.04 14.36 -18.11
C GLU A 809 -45.22 14.12 -16.85
N GLN A 810 -45.21 15.12 -15.99
CA GLN A 810 -44.57 15.04 -14.69
C GLN A 810 -45.41 14.21 -13.70
N GLY A 811 -44.71 13.45 -12.89
CA GLY A 811 -45.23 12.93 -11.62
C GLY A 811 -45.42 14.04 -10.60
N ALA A 812 -45.94 13.67 -9.43
CA ALA A 812 -46.18 14.59 -8.33
C ALA A 812 -45.35 14.21 -7.10
N ALA A 813 -44.52 15.14 -6.63
CA ALA A 813 -43.82 15.00 -5.35
C ALA A 813 -44.81 14.77 -4.19
N ASN A 814 -44.37 14.00 -3.19
CA ASN A 814 -45.10 13.76 -1.94
C ASN A 814 -46.56 13.28 -2.13
N THR A 815 -46.87 12.60 -3.24
CA THR A 815 -48.24 12.20 -3.64
C THR A 815 -48.27 10.74 -4.09
N LEU A 816 -49.26 9.95 -3.64
CA LEU A 816 -49.43 8.55 -4.09
C LEU A 816 -50.38 8.45 -5.29
N ASP A 817 -51.58 9.01 -5.18
CA ASP A 817 -52.64 8.92 -6.20
C ASP A 817 -52.43 9.91 -7.35
N ASN A 818 -51.31 9.74 -8.06
CA ASN A 818 -51.00 10.40 -9.31
C ASN A 818 -50.66 9.33 -10.37
N ALA A 819 -51.35 9.34 -11.51
CA ALA A 819 -51.20 8.31 -12.54
C ALA A 819 -49.80 8.27 -13.17
N ASN A 820 -49.09 9.39 -13.24
CA ASN A 820 -47.72 9.46 -13.77
C ASN A 820 -46.69 8.91 -12.77
N ASN A 821 -46.97 8.93 -11.46
CA ASN A 821 -46.18 8.20 -10.45
C ASN A 821 -46.34 6.66 -10.57
N GLU A 822 -47.33 6.19 -11.34
CA GLU A 822 -47.66 4.79 -11.60
C GLU A 822 -47.52 4.41 -13.10
N ARG A 823 -46.88 5.26 -13.92
CA ARG A 823 -46.76 5.03 -15.37
C ARG A 823 -45.99 3.73 -15.65
N ASN A 824 -46.38 2.98 -16.68
CA ASN A 824 -45.56 1.84 -17.11
C ASN A 824 -44.34 2.36 -17.88
N VAL A 825 -43.16 2.09 -17.35
CA VAL A 825 -41.88 2.53 -17.92
C VAL A 825 -41.55 1.77 -19.19
N THR A 826 -41.18 2.49 -20.24
CA THR A 826 -40.67 1.94 -21.50
C THR A 826 -39.19 2.30 -21.64
N LYS A 827 -38.30 1.32 -21.36
CA LYS A 827 -36.84 1.48 -21.27
C LYS A 827 -36.28 2.30 -22.43
N THR A 828 -35.68 3.45 -22.12
CA THR A 828 -34.89 4.21 -23.10
C THR A 828 -33.58 3.52 -23.40
N ILE A 829 -32.91 3.92 -24.48
CA ILE A 829 -31.50 3.60 -24.71
C ILE A 829 -30.56 4.09 -23.59
N TYR A 830 -31.00 4.91 -22.62
CA TYR A 830 -30.19 5.34 -21.47
C TYR A 830 -30.58 4.68 -20.14
N ASP A 831 -31.63 3.84 -20.09
CA ASP A 831 -31.98 3.06 -18.89
C ASP A 831 -30.81 2.12 -18.54
N PRO A 832 -30.24 2.18 -17.32
CA PRO A 832 -29.05 1.41 -16.95
C PRO A 832 -29.35 -0.08 -16.67
N CYS A 833 -30.61 -0.49 -16.60
CA CYS A 833 -30.99 -1.83 -16.14
C CYS A 833 -30.59 -2.94 -17.12
N PRO A 834 -30.37 -4.18 -16.64
CA PRO A 834 -30.06 -5.34 -17.46
C PRO A 834 -31.27 -5.87 -18.24
N PRO A 835 -31.10 -6.89 -19.12
CA PRO A 835 -32.21 -7.52 -19.81
C PRO A 835 -33.27 -8.07 -18.85
N GLY A 836 -34.55 -7.90 -19.18
CA GLY A 836 -35.71 -8.31 -18.38
C GLY A 836 -36.02 -7.43 -17.15
N TYR A 837 -35.26 -6.34 -16.94
CA TYR A 837 -35.45 -5.39 -15.83
C TYR A 837 -35.44 -3.93 -16.32
N LYS A 838 -36.22 -3.06 -15.67
CA LYS A 838 -36.37 -1.63 -15.98
C LYS A 838 -36.29 -0.73 -14.74
N MET A 839 -36.07 0.56 -14.97
CA MET A 839 -36.20 1.56 -13.90
C MET A 839 -37.63 1.55 -13.30
N PRO A 840 -37.77 1.52 -11.96
CA PRO A 840 -39.08 1.50 -11.31
C PRO A 840 -39.81 2.85 -11.40
N PRO A 841 -41.14 2.88 -11.62
CA PRO A 841 -41.93 4.08 -11.40
C PRO A 841 -42.00 4.44 -9.90
N PRO A 842 -42.19 5.72 -9.52
CA PRO A 842 -42.16 6.17 -8.13
C PRO A 842 -42.99 5.32 -7.15
N ASN A 843 -44.22 4.98 -7.54
CA ASN A 843 -45.13 4.23 -6.69
C ASN A 843 -44.76 2.76 -6.48
N ALA A 844 -43.77 2.18 -7.19
CA ALA A 844 -43.27 0.84 -6.88
C ALA A 844 -42.74 0.75 -5.43
N PHE A 845 -42.20 1.86 -4.89
CA PHE A 845 -41.74 1.95 -3.50
C PHE A 845 -42.84 2.34 -2.50
N SER A 846 -44.05 2.66 -2.95
CA SER A 846 -45.10 3.25 -2.10
C SER A 846 -45.55 2.38 -0.93
N MET A 847 -45.33 1.06 -1.01
CA MET A 847 -45.62 0.15 0.10
C MET A 847 -44.74 0.41 1.33
N PHE A 848 -43.50 0.89 1.17
CA PHE A 848 -42.46 0.85 2.21
C PHE A 848 -42.60 1.86 3.37
N SER A 849 -43.53 2.83 3.30
CA SER A 849 -43.87 3.75 4.40
C SER A 849 -45.37 4.05 4.45
N LYS A 850 -45.94 4.24 5.66
CA LYS A 850 -47.36 4.64 5.85
C LYS A 850 -47.67 6.05 5.35
N LYS A 851 -46.66 6.92 5.29
CA LYS A 851 -46.79 8.31 4.83
C LYS A 851 -45.92 8.52 3.58
N VAL A 852 -46.42 9.33 2.66
CA VAL A 852 -45.70 9.78 1.46
C VAL A 852 -44.95 11.09 1.74
N GLY A 853 -43.87 11.35 1.01
CA GLY A 853 -42.90 12.39 1.35
C GLY A 853 -42.07 12.05 2.60
N THR A 854 -41.19 12.97 2.98
CA THR A 854 -40.20 12.73 4.05
C THR A 854 -40.86 12.65 5.42
N THR A 855 -40.70 11.49 6.07
CA THR A 855 -41.27 11.17 7.39
C THR A 855 -40.17 10.61 8.29
N ASN A 856 -40.27 10.86 9.60
CA ASN A 856 -39.47 10.19 10.64
C ASN A 856 -39.56 8.66 10.48
N LEU A 857 -38.42 7.97 10.37
CA LEU A 857 -38.33 6.52 10.20
C LEU A 857 -39.01 5.75 11.36
N SER A 858 -39.07 6.31 12.57
CA SER A 858 -39.74 5.68 13.71
C SER A 858 -41.26 5.87 13.75
N GLU A 859 -41.80 6.93 13.12
CA GLU A 859 -43.25 7.04 12.83
C GLU A 859 -43.62 6.22 11.59
N ALA A 860 -42.70 6.14 10.63
CA ALA A 860 -42.79 5.31 9.45
C ALA A 860 -42.29 3.86 9.69
N ASN A 861 -42.24 3.41 10.95
CA ASN A 861 -42.18 1.99 11.35
C ASN A 861 -43.51 1.25 11.02
N ALA A 862 -44.03 1.55 9.85
CA ALA A 862 -45.29 1.10 9.33
C ALA A 862 -45.30 -0.41 9.07
N TYR A 863 -44.15 -0.90 8.59
CA TYR A 863 -43.95 -2.23 8.00
C TYR A 863 -42.63 -2.87 8.49
N GLY A 864 -42.25 -2.60 9.75
CA GLY A 864 -41.22 -3.35 10.48
C GLY A 864 -39.81 -3.28 9.90
N SER A 865 -39.34 -2.05 9.59
CA SER A 865 -37.95 -1.78 9.18
C SER A 865 -36.98 -2.23 10.26
N LEU A 866 -36.28 -3.34 10.02
CA LEU A 866 -35.19 -3.78 10.89
C LEU A 866 -33.90 -3.12 10.42
N ASN A 867 -33.20 -2.44 11.31
CA ASN A 867 -31.82 -2.03 11.05
C ASN A 867 -30.96 -3.30 10.94
N GLU A 868 -30.26 -3.48 9.83
CA GLU A 868 -29.15 -4.44 9.79
C GLU A 868 -27.89 -3.76 10.31
N TYR A 869 -27.13 -4.53 11.08
CA TYR A 869 -25.85 -4.13 11.63
C TYR A 869 -24.74 -4.97 11.00
N ASP A 870 -23.53 -4.41 11.05
CA ASP A 870 -22.30 -5.04 10.60
C ASP A 870 -22.08 -6.44 11.22
N LYS A 871 -21.34 -7.28 10.49
CA LYS A 871 -20.99 -8.67 10.84
C LYS A 871 -19.50 -8.99 10.55
N ILE A 872 -18.68 -7.96 10.28
CA ILE A 872 -17.27 -8.04 9.85
C ILE A 872 -16.33 -7.43 10.91
N GLU A 873 -16.76 -6.35 11.57
CA GLU A 873 -16.05 -5.63 12.62
C GLU A 873 -16.72 -5.92 14.00
N ASP A 874 -17.23 -4.89 14.70
CA ASP A 874 -17.79 -5.02 16.06
C ASP A 874 -19.33 -5.15 16.09
N GLY A 875 -20.01 -5.08 14.94
CA GLY A 875 -21.46 -5.09 14.85
C GLY A 875 -22.18 -3.87 15.46
N SER A 876 -21.47 -2.79 15.79
CA SER A 876 -22.08 -1.55 16.31
C SER A 876 -22.63 -0.65 15.20
N GLN A 877 -22.06 -0.71 13.99
CA GLN A 877 -22.44 0.15 12.87
C GLN A 877 -23.65 -0.40 12.12
N LYS A 878 -24.58 0.50 11.74
CA LYS A 878 -25.71 0.18 10.85
C LYS A 878 -25.22 0.12 9.41
N ILE A 879 -25.61 -0.93 8.69
CA ILE A 879 -25.21 -1.21 7.30
C ILE A 879 -26.39 -1.23 6.31
N GLY A 880 -27.63 -1.07 6.79
CA GLY A 880 -28.80 -0.99 5.94
C GLY A 880 -30.11 -1.25 6.69
N TRP A 881 -31.17 -1.50 5.91
CA TRP A 881 -32.53 -1.70 6.41
C TRP A 881 -33.22 -2.87 5.70
N ASN A 882 -33.88 -3.72 6.49
CA ASN A 882 -34.73 -4.81 6.01
C ASN A 882 -36.21 -4.42 6.18
N ILE A 883 -36.85 -4.00 5.09
CA ILE A 883 -38.22 -3.45 5.07
C ILE A 883 -39.19 -4.50 4.50
N ALA A 884 -40.37 -4.66 5.11
CA ALA A 884 -41.36 -5.62 4.63
C ALA A 884 -42.14 -5.13 3.40
N THR A 885 -42.53 -6.06 2.53
CA THR A 885 -43.16 -5.78 1.23
C THR A 885 -44.69 -5.77 1.25
N GLY A 886 -45.29 -5.89 2.43
CA GLY A 886 -46.73 -5.91 2.63
C GLY A 886 -47.18 -5.26 3.95
N GLU A 887 -48.50 -5.15 4.13
CA GLU A 887 -49.07 -4.32 5.18
C GLU A 887 -48.82 -4.87 6.60
N ASN A 888 -48.73 -3.95 7.56
CA ASN A 888 -48.38 -4.15 8.97
C ASN A 888 -47.15 -5.04 9.26
N GLY A 889 -46.19 -5.10 8.33
CA GLY A 889 -44.94 -5.87 8.47
C GLY A 889 -45.01 -7.28 7.90
N SER A 890 -46.08 -7.60 7.16
CA SER A 890 -46.23 -8.86 6.42
C SER A 890 -45.53 -8.84 5.05
N GLY A 891 -45.51 -9.98 4.37
CA GLY A 891 -44.84 -10.16 3.08
C GLY A 891 -43.39 -10.63 3.21
N GLN A 892 -42.65 -10.53 2.12
CA GLN A 892 -41.19 -10.73 2.10
C GLN A 892 -40.50 -9.50 2.73
N LYS A 893 -39.17 -9.56 2.91
CA LYS A 893 -38.36 -8.38 3.23
C LYS A 893 -37.39 -8.08 2.11
N ILE A 894 -37.27 -6.80 1.78
CA ILE A 894 -36.26 -6.26 0.87
C ILE A 894 -35.15 -5.61 1.70
N PHE A 895 -33.91 -6.02 1.42
CA PHE A 895 -32.73 -5.37 1.98
C PHE A 895 -32.32 -4.18 1.12
N PHE A 896 -32.19 -3.03 1.76
CA PHE A 896 -31.60 -1.82 1.20
C PHE A 896 -30.30 -1.52 1.96
N PRO A 897 -29.12 -1.68 1.35
CA PRO A 897 -27.84 -1.41 2.00
C PRO A 897 -27.58 0.10 2.08
N ALA A 898 -26.81 0.51 3.09
CA ALA A 898 -26.38 1.89 3.31
C ALA A 898 -25.17 2.28 2.44
N THR A 899 -25.20 1.90 1.16
CA THR A 899 -24.16 2.19 0.16
C THR A 899 -24.13 3.65 -0.32
N GLY A 900 -25.01 4.51 0.22
CA GLY A 900 -24.86 5.95 0.12
C GLY A 900 -25.40 6.61 -1.14
N LEU A 901 -24.75 7.74 -1.48
CA LEU A 901 -24.91 8.53 -2.72
C LEU A 901 -23.62 9.32 -2.96
N ARG A 902 -23.38 9.79 -4.18
CA ARG A 902 -22.37 10.83 -4.49
C ARG A 902 -23.02 12.21 -4.52
N ASP A 903 -22.49 13.16 -3.74
CA ASP A 903 -23.01 14.53 -3.69
C ASP A 903 -22.78 15.23 -5.04
N MET A 904 -23.70 16.12 -5.40
CA MET A 904 -23.74 16.86 -6.65
C MET A 904 -22.73 18.03 -6.73
N GLY A 905 -21.93 18.25 -5.68
CA GLY A 905 -20.92 19.31 -5.69
C GLY A 905 -19.91 19.31 -4.54
N VAL A 906 -18.76 19.94 -4.78
CA VAL A 906 -17.70 20.18 -3.78
C VAL A 906 -17.83 21.57 -3.18
N ARG A 907 -17.48 21.74 -1.90
CA ARG A 907 -17.52 23.06 -1.23
C ARG A 907 -16.33 23.93 -1.63
N GLU A 908 -16.57 25.21 -1.88
CA GLU A 908 -15.58 26.11 -2.51
C GLU A 908 -14.27 26.27 -1.72
N THR A 909 -14.33 26.15 -0.40
CA THR A 909 -13.20 26.34 0.54
C THR A 909 -12.65 25.03 1.12
N GLU A 910 -13.27 23.88 0.80
CA GLU A 910 -13.08 22.61 1.53
C GLU A 910 -12.87 21.46 0.53
N VAL A 911 -11.74 21.48 -0.17
CA VAL A 911 -11.16 20.26 -0.77
C VAL A 911 -10.46 19.52 0.37
N ILE A 912 -11.03 18.39 0.80
CA ILE A 912 -10.48 17.59 1.89
C ILE A 912 -9.51 16.57 1.33
N ASP A 913 -8.30 16.48 1.90
CA ASP A 913 -7.46 15.31 1.74
C ASP A 913 -8.17 14.09 2.38
N GLY A 914 -8.78 13.26 1.52
CA GLY A 914 -9.57 12.09 1.91
C GLY A 914 -8.76 11.05 2.69
N TYR A 915 -9.46 10.21 3.46
CA TYR A 915 -8.88 9.25 4.41
C TYR A 915 -7.61 8.56 3.89
N ASN A 916 -6.48 9.00 4.45
CA ASN A 916 -5.16 8.44 4.21
C ASN A 916 -4.75 7.66 5.46
N ASP A 917 -4.42 6.38 5.28
CA ASP A 917 -3.95 5.49 6.36
C ASP A 917 -2.45 5.70 6.68
N GLY A 918 -1.78 6.57 5.93
CA GLY A 918 -0.36 6.90 6.03
C GLY A 918 0.52 6.19 4.99
N LYS A 919 -0.01 5.28 4.16
CA LYS A 919 0.82 4.37 3.33
C LYS A 919 0.91 4.72 1.85
N SER A 920 0.11 5.65 1.32
CA SER A 920 0.25 6.12 -0.07
C SER A 920 -0.03 7.61 -0.24
N LYS A 921 0.48 8.19 -1.33
CA LYS A 921 0.30 9.62 -1.67
C LYS A 921 -0.81 9.89 -2.71
N GLU A 922 -1.32 8.88 -3.39
CA GLU A 922 -2.06 9.07 -4.65
C GLU A 922 -3.59 8.90 -4.56
N THR A 923 -4.14 8.61 -3.37
CA THR A 923 -5.59 8.44 -3.16
C THR A 923 -6.24 9.51 -2.27
N THR A 924 -5.61 10.66 -2.03
CA THR A 924 -6.08 11.66 -1.06
C THR A 924 -7.26 12.53 -1.54
N ILE A 925 -8.01 12.14 -2.57
CA ILE A 925 -9.23 12.86 -2.98
C ILE A 925 -10.42 11.90 -2.97
N THR A 926 -11.08 11.78 -1.82
CA THR A 926 -12.42 11.18 -1.75
C THR A 926 -13.46 12.25 -2.10
N TRP A 927 -14.39 11.92 -3.00
CA TRP A 927 -15.45 12.84 -3.40
C TRP A 927 -16.60 12.76 -2.39
N PRO A 928 -17.31 13.87 -2.11
CA PRO A 928 -18.34 13.87 -1.08
C PRO A 928 -19.39 12.78 -1.31
N ALA A 929 -19.55 11.94 -0.29
CA ALA A 929 -20.32 10.70 -0.29
C ALA A 929 -20.69 10.32 1.15
N HIS A 930 -21.87 9.70 1.32
CA HIS A 930 -22.53 9.53 2.61
C HIS A 930 -22.80 8.05 2.94
N ALA A 931 -22.16 7.51 3.98
CA ALA A 931 -22.32 6.11 4.43
C ALA A 931 -23.61 5.82 5.24
N ASP A 932 -24.34 6.85 5.67
CA ASP A 932 -25.48 6.71 6.59
C ASP A 932 -26.85 6.66 5.88
N LEU A 933 -26.90 6.42 4.57
CA LEU A 933 -28.13 6.54 3.78
C LEU A 933 -28.17 5.58 2.59
N THR A 934 -29.32 5.53 1.91
CA THR A 934 -29.44 4.97 0.55
C THR A 934 -30.48 5.78 -0.23
N PHE A 935 -30.07 6.35 -1.37
CA PHE A 935 -30.94 7.17 -2.24
C PHE A 935 -31.15 6.42 -3.56
N ILE A 936 -32.35 5.88 -3.75
CA ILE A 936 -32.70 5.05 -4.89
C ILE A 936 -33.50 5.88 -5.91
N ALA A 937 -32.96 5.96 -7.12
CA ALA A 937 -33.62 6.64 -8.23
C ALA A 937 -34.83 5.86 -8.75
N THR A 938 -35.84 6.59 -9.23
CA THR A 938 -36.99 6.05 -9.96
C THR A 938 -36.97 6.57 -11.40
N SER A 939 -37.91 6.15 -12.25
CA SER A 939 -38.12 6.76 -13.57
C SER A 939 -38.87 8.09 -13.52
N GLY A 940 -39.36 8.52 -12.35
CA GLY A 940 -40.25 9.67 -12.22
C GLY A 940 -39.52 11.02 -12.19
N PHE A 941 -40.17 12.02 -12.80
CA PHE A 941 -39.73 13.42 -12.84
C PHE A 941 -40.85 14.35 -12.35
N THR A 942 -40.50 15.38 -11.59
CA THR A 942 -41.41 16.41 -11.05
C THR A 942 -40.79 17.81 -11.19
N ARG A 943 -41.64 18.84 -11.16
CA ARG A 943 -41.20 20.20 -10.84
C ARG A 943 -41.36 20.46 -9.35
N SER A 944 -40.54 21.36 -8.83
CA SER A 944 -40.78 22.05 -7.56
C SER A 944 -40.76 23.55 -7.80
N SER A 945 -41.87 24.21 -7.46
CA SER A 945 -41.89 25.65 -7.21
C SER A 945 -41.14 25.91 -5.91
N SER A 946 -39.90 26.37 -6.00
CA SER A 946 -39.27 27.05 -4.87
C SER A 946 -40.22 28.17 -4.44
N GLN A 947 -40.60 28.20 -3.16
CA GLN A 947 -41.46 29.27 -2.65
C GLN A 947 -40.90 30.63 -3.04
N VAL A 948 -41.79 31.61 -3.24
CA VAL A 948 -41.41 33.03 -3.33
C VAL A 948 -40.52 33.34 -2.13
N VAL A 949 -39.24 33.69 -2.38
CA VAL A 949 -38.36 34.24 -1.35
C VAL A 949 -38.92 35.63 -1.03
N THR A 950 -39.79 35.69 -0.01
CA THR A 950 -40.49 36.90 0.43
C THR A 950 -39.51 37.88 1.05
N GLY A 951 -38.79 38.60 0.19
CA GLY A 951 -37.71 39.51 0.56
C GLY A 951 -37.10 40.26 -0.63
N PHE A 952 -37.15 39.69 -1.85
CA PHE A 952 -36.54 40.30 -3.03
C PHE A 952 -37.57 40.67 -4.10
N ARG A 953 -37.92 41.95 -4.13
CA ARG A 953 -38.13 42.65 -5.40
C ARG A 953 -36.77 43.13 -5.88
N ASP A 954 -36.41 42.78 -7.10
CA ASP A 954 -35.83 43.73 -8.04
C ASP A 954 -36.28 43.28 -9.45
N GLU A 955 -36.29 44.23 -10.38
CA GLU A 955 -36.82 44.04 -11.73
C GLU A 955 -35.71 43.51 -12.66
N GLU A 956 -36.08 43.02 -13.85
CA GLU A 956 -35.15 42.58 -14.91
C GLU A 956 -34.18 41.40 -14.62
N GLN A 957 -34.70 40.21 -14.28
CA GLN A 957 -34.20 38.96 -14.89
C GLN A 957 -35.19 37.79 -14.82
N THR A 958 -36.29 37.92 -15.56
CA THR A 958 -37.01 36.76 -16.12
C THR A 958 -36.18 36.15 -17.24
N ASP A 959 -36.13 34.82 -17.32
CA ASP A 959 -35.75 34.17 -18.58
C ASP A 959 -36.79 34.61 -19.64
N PRO A 960 -36.38 35.24 -20.76
CA PRO A 960 -37.29 35.88 -21.71
C PRO A 960 -38.07 34.88 -22.56
N ILE A 961 -37.83 33.59 -22.39
CA ILE A 961 -38.67 32.50 -22.89
C ILE A 961 -39.38 31.84 -21.69
N TRP A 962 -38.63 31.30 -20.72
CA TRP A 962 -39.18 30.30 -19.79
C TRP A 962 -39.94 30.83 -18.57
N GLY A 963 -40.03 32.15 -18.36
CA GLY A 963 -41.06 32.84 -17.58
C GLY A 963 -41.16 32.61 -16.05
N THR A 964 -40.75 31.47 -15.49
CA THR A 964 -40.90 31.13 -14.05
C THR A 964 -39.76 30.25 -13.51
N LYS A 965 -39.39 30.48 -12.24
CA LYS A 965 -38.29 29.79 -11.54
C LYS A 965 -38.71 28.39 -11.05
N TRP A 966 -38.67 27.40 -11.96
CA TRP A 966 -38.92 26.00 -11.62
C TRP A 966 -37.64 25.20 -11.46
N THR A 967 -37.49 24.56 -10.30
CA THR A 967 -36.43 23.54 -10.11
C THR A 967 -36.95 22.20 -10.61
N SER A 968 -36.16 21.53 -11.47
CA SER A 968 -36.51 20.25 -12.08
C SER A 968 -35.91 19.10 -11.27
N SER A 969 -36.67 18.04 -11.05
CA SER A 969 -36.33 17.03 -10.05
C SER A 969 -36.69 15.62 -10.47
N THR A 970 -35.76 14.68 -10.35
CA THR A 970 -36.12 13.26 -10.25
C THR A 970 -36.84 12.97 -8.92
N LEU A 971 -37.73 11.98 -8.93
CA LEU A 971 -38.42 11.45 -7.75
C LEU A 971 -37.64 10.26 -7.18
N LEU A 972 -37.44 10.23 -5.87
CA LEU A 972 -36.73 9.17 -5.15
C LEU A 972 -37.62 8.34 -4.23
N PHE A 973 -37.13 7.13 -3.96
CA PHE A 973 -37.24 6.51 -2.65
C PHE A 973 -35.92 6.70 -1.90
N TYR A 974 -35.95 7.08 -0.62
CA TYR A 974 -34.73 7.08 0.20
C TYR A 974 -34.94 6.72 1.66
N LEU A 975 -33.86 6.25 2.27
CA LEU A 975 -33.68 6.05 3.71
C LEU A 975 -32.45 6.85 4.13
N ASP A 976 -32.54 7.63 5.21
CA ASP A 976 -31.47 8.51 5.67
C ASP A 976 -31.34 8.43 7.19
N ASN A 977 -30.16 8.05 7.69
CA ASN A 977 -29.85 7.95 9.12
C ASN A 977 -28.92 9.09 9.58
N ARG A 978 -28.57 10.04 8.70
CA ARG A 978 -27.87 11.28 9.09
C ARG A 978 -28.79 12.10 9.98
N LEU A 979 -28.35 12.34 11.21
CA LEU A 979 -29.10 13.13 12.19
C LEU A 979 -29.08 14.61 11.79
N SER A 980 -30.13 15.05 11.09
CA SER A 980 -30.31 16.42 10.59
C SER A 980 -31.68 16.99 10.99
N GLY A 981 -31.78 18.32 11.05
CA GLY A 981 -32.98 19.01 11.53
C GLY A 981 -33.12 19.08 13.07
N ASN A 982 -34.31 19.46 13.55
CA ASN A 982 -34.63 19.53 14.97
C ASN A 982 -36.09 19.08 15.22
N PRO A 983 -36.33 17.97 15.95
CA PRO A 983 -35.34 17.04 16.48
C PRO A 983 -34.61 16.30 15.36
N ALA A 984 -33.33 16.02 15.54
CA ALA A 984 -32.52 15.29 14.58
C ALA A 984 -32.85 13.79 14.62
N ILE A 985 -33.47 13.27 13.56
CA ILE A 985 -34.07 11.92 13.52
C ILE A 985 -33.81 11.25 12.16
N PRO A 986 -33.71 9.90 12.10
CA PRO A 986 -33.67 9.19 10.83
C PRO A 986 -34.97 9.36 10.04
N HIS A 987 -34.89 9.28 8.72
CA HIS A 987 -35.99 9.52 7.79
C HIS A 987 -36.17 8.40 6.74
N VAL A 988 -37.39 8.29 6.25
CA VAL A 988 -37.75 7.64 4.97
C VAL A 988 -38.53 8.65 4.13
N SER A 989 -38.38 8.60 2.81
CA SER A 989 -39.19 9.40 1.89
C SER A 989 -39.69 8.56 0.72
N LEU A 990 -40.97 8.73 0.39
CA LEU A 990 -41.60 8.17 -0.81
C LEU A 990 -41.95 9.32 -1.76
N ASN A 991 -41.61 9.20 -3.03
CA ASN A 991 -41.89 10.20 -4.07
C ASN A 991 -41.32 11.60 -3.69
N GLY A 992 -40.13 11.61 -3.07
CA GLY A 992 -39.44 12.85 -2.70
C GLY A 992 -38.68 13.43 -3.89
N GLY A 993 -38.89 14.72 -4.20
CA GLY A 993 -38.16 15.40 -5.27
C GLY A 993 -36.73 15.78 -4.84
N THR A 994 -35.75 15.56 -5.72
CA THR A 994 -34.33 15.87 -5.49
C THR A 994 -33.68 16.59 -6.68
N ASN A 995 -32.36 16.76 -6.70
CA ASN A 995 -31.61 17.36 -7.82
C ASN A 995 -31.07 16.28 -8.76
N ASN A 996 -30.92 16.59 -10.05
CA ASN A 996 -30.59 15.61 -11.08
C ASN A 996 -29.10 15.22 -11.15
N ALA A 997 -28.21 16.02 -10.56
CA ALA A 997 -26.75 15.83 -10.59
C ALA A 997 -26.18 14.88 -9.51
N TYR A 998 -26.97 14.46 -8.52
CA TYR A 998 -26.54 13.43 -7.55
C TYR A 998 -26.21 12.10 -8.24
N GLY A 999 -25.27 11.34 -7.68
CA GLY A 999 -25.09 9.93 -8.02
C GLY A 999 -25.95 9.04 -7.12
N PHE A 1000 -27.01 8.45 -7.68
CA PHE A 1000 -27.97 7.59 -6.97
C PHE A 1000 -27.62 6.11 -7.05
N THR A 1001 -28.13 5.32 -6.11
CA THR A 1001 -28.22 3.87 -6.28
C THR A 1001 -29.45 3.52 -7.13
N VAL A 1002 -29.46 2.35 -7.75
CA VAL A 1002 -30.57 1.87 -8.60
C VAL A 1002 -31.05 0.52 -8.09
N ARG A 1003 -32.37 0.36 -7.94
CA ARG A 1003 -33.01 -0.90 -7.59
C ARG A 1003 -34.07 -1.25 -8.65
N PRO A 1004 -33.70 -2.03 -9.69
CA PRO A 1004 -34.60 -2.34 -10.80
C PRO A 1004 -35.84 -3.14 -10.38
N ILE A 1005 -36.88 -3.07 -11.21
CA ILE A 1005 -38.00 -4.01 -11.21
C ILE A 1005 -37.98 -4.84 -12.49
N ARG A 1006 -38.59 -6.02 -12.46
CA ARG A 1006 -38.87 -6.82 -13.66
C ARG A 1006 -39.78 -6.04 -14.63
N GLU A 1007 -39.65 -6.34 -15.92
CA GLU A 1007 -40.45 -5.75 -17.00
C GLU A 1007 -41.93 -6.16 -17.02
#